data_AF-A0A820P4C0-F1
#
_entry.id   AF-A0A820P4C0-F1
#
_cell.length_a   1.000
_cell.length_b   1.000
_cell.length_c   1.000
_cell.angle_alpha   90.00
_cell.angle_beta   90.00
_cell.angle_gamma   90.00
#
_symmetry.space_group_name_H-M   'P 1'
#
loop_
_entity.id
_entity.type
_entity.pdbx_description
1 polymer ?
#
loop_
_entity_poly.entity_id
_entity_poly.type
_entity_poly.pdbx_seq_one_letter_code
_entity_poly.pdbx_strand_id
1 'polypeptide(L)'
;NLKDSLSTLTRTTYYDGEVICKQPDMIIQGGPALKHYHILSDKRHIITKDSNNNVALYDVLQAKMIENLGKCDYEEEIRKRTKTIFVPNWFCVDLKVGILTITLEESDVFAAWISVKELVDNNAAGNTTESVDVKENYGVLMLHSLFEHWPIVKQALETNDSYAERVHLDNLCHIPGHTPIFLGEIGGRTLYRFRCSEASGEPEQSFLHEVLPQFIINVIVKHQVPSLTKIPFILHHQISSTKYNKKDRLSASDIMIVRKVIEYIYERYVLNEQQQQQQQQQQQQQSQQQQQQQQQQQNLSTATAGNGINQQDGNSEQQRESDISKSVDHIELLCQDQVLDLLMDLRTVKHFMWKGGGDLLNIEKKKVIVFIPGVTVDFPYKPYPCQIAMLGRIIKALQQSKNCLLESPTGTGKTLTLLCASLAWQQKEIEQLRLSSLNENTDNATESTTKPTSVSPIYYCTRTHKQLEQVAKQLSNTIYKDKIRMTLLSSRDNYCVHPTVSRGPNKNNECVKITRPNQNNSAVRGFKSECGYYERLKGKIANDFIRSHSKPLPRVFDIEQFTEYCRISHGICPYYTSRLLIHDVQIILCPYNYLIDPRVRNSMQLIVNDAIIIIDEAHNIEDCARESMKFEMRKYDFQQALEEICMNQNALKLAQVKIADLIVNESGFSSTQEPLSSTQLTVTQQQAARRASGYSEFDQLNDETNLLDHLNIDQHGNKQDESSDSVEKLKSDDHEVANALKFLAERFSRIILWFDTKDIREKYTFTPKELIEQFHQAKFIDQSIINIHKPAAKNKPATKRRVIQDAARIRKALSKIFLNRPEYIKFSDETGKFLEELDLCLSVLYGDDYQFIDDYKITLKTIPFEPSANLISQMQQRSESSTEVDDNGWIDMSSQSASQFKGYQRNLAQTTYPLHTQQLIFYCLSPSVAFSKDLQLARSLIFASGTLAPLATYSGELKVPFDIQMECNHVIDLDRTFITALSHGRNPNIKLRATYQNTDKLEFQVGLFAFCCSLIKEILSKDECGLVILDVCQRVPFGVLCFVPSYRFLNVIINRWMTSGLWQKLNEYKSVFFEEKNSANFQNTITRFREANGTLKIVKPISTTTKRVKEMFKRKIKSNETSTTNSPYFNSKGGLLLAVCRGRASEGIDFSDNNARCVITLGIPYPNVQDEEVCFKRNYNNEQNRRIPQIMNGSDW
;
A
#
# COMPACT_ATOMS: atom_id res chain seq x y z
N ASN A 1 -62.66 4.41 59.29
CA ASN A 1 -61.25 4.45 58.83
C ASN A 1 -61.25 4.68 57.31
N LEU A 2 -60.33 5.40 56.66
CA LEU A 2 -59.19 6.20 57.15
C LEU A 2 -58.92 7.42 56.20
N LYS A 3 -59.77 8.47 56.22
CA LYS A 3 -59.41 9.85 55.83
C LYS A 3 -59.58 10.94 56.91
N ASP A 4 -59.83 10.69 58.20
CA ASP A 4 -59.48 9.53 59.04
C ASP A 4 -60.65 8.61 59.44
N SER A 5 -61.44 8.09 58.51
CA SER A 5 -62.76 8.61 58.13
C SER A 5 -62.84 10.10 57.75
N LEU A 6 -62.76 11.02 58.70
CA LEU A 6 -62.44 12.45 58.54
C LEU A 6 -62.24 13.29 59.83
N SER A 7 -62.44 12.87 61.09
CA SER A 7 -63.01 11.67 61.74
C SER A 7 -64.34 12.07 62.41
N THR A 8 -65.46 12.13 61.69
CA THR A 8 -65.80 11.43 60.42
C THR A 8 -66.59 12.34 59.47
N LEU A 9 -66.78 11.90 58.21
CA LEU A 9 -67.49 12.58 57.11
C LEU A 9 -66.73 13.75 56.45
N THR A 10 -66.61 13.70 55.12
CA THR A 10 -67.38 14.58 54.21
C THR A 10 -67.78 13.73 53.01
N ARG A 11 -68.96 13.99 52.43
CA ARG A 11 -69.83 12.94 51.91
C ARG A 11 -70.54 13.39 50.63
N THR A 12 -70.88 12.40 49.79
CA THR A 12 -72.05 12.37 48.89
C THR A 12 -72.05 13.19 47.56
N THR A 13 -71.74 12.44 46.48
CA THR A 13 -72.65 12.05 45.36
C THR A 13 -72.88 12.89 44.09
N TYR A 14 -73.11 12.12 43.01
CA TYR A 14 -73.65 12.41 41.66
C TYR A 14 -72.67 13.08 40.66
N TYR A 15 -72.58 12.65 39.40
CA TYR A 15 -73.43 11.72 38.62
C TYR A 15 -72.67 10.54 38.00
N ASP A 16 -73.30 9.36 38.01
CA ASP A 16 -73.05 8.33 36.99
C ASP A 16 -73.62 8.81 35.64
N GLY A 17 -72.77 8.84 34.63
CA GLY A 17 -73.15 9.05 33.24
C GLY A 17 -72.06 8.48 32.36
N GLU A 18 -72.38 7.45 31.55
CA GLU A 18 -71.46 7.02 30.51
C GLU A 18 -71.13 8.20 29.59
N VAL A 19 -69.86 8.35 29.21
CA VAL A 19 -69.45 9.33 28.21
C VAL A 19 -70.11 8.95 26.89
N ILE A 20 -71.16 9.70 26.53
CA ILE A 20 -72.10 9.39 25.44
C ILE A 20 -71.37 9.34 24.08
N CYS A 21 -70.28 10.10 23.93
CA CYS A 21 -69.49 10.18 22.70
C CYS A 21 -68.12 9.48 22.91
N LYS A 22 -68.05 8.17 22.61
CA LYS A 22 -66.79 7.38 22.72
C LYS A 22 -65.82 7.62 21.55
N GLN A 23 -66.29 8.20 20.44
CA GLN A 23 -65.48 8.69 19.31
C GLN A 23 -66.15 9.95 18.72
N PRO A 24 -65.39 10.95 18.25
CA PRO A 24 -65.95 12.18 17.69
C PRO A 24 -66.59 11.96 16.31
N ASP A 25 -67.72 12.62 16.05
CA ASP A 25 -68.47 12.51 14.79
C ASP A 25 -67.66 12.97 13.55
N MET A 26 -66.67 13.85 13.76
CA MET A 26 -65.74 14.28 12.72
C MET A 26 -64.35 14.51 13.31
N ILE A 27 -63.33 13.87 12.70
CA ILE A 27 -61.92 14.12 13.01
C ILE A 27 -61.34 15.00 11.92
N ILE A 28 -61.14 16.29 12.21
CA ILE A 28 -60.33 17.16 11.36
C ILE A 28 -58.87 16.79 11.61
N GLN A 29 -58.23 16.10 10.66
CA GLN A 29 -56.80 15.83 10.77
C GLN A 29 -56.01 17.11 10.53
N GLY A 30 -55.15 17.47 11.49
CA GLY A 30 -54.20 18.57 11.33
C GLY A 30 -53.18 18.27 10.23
N GLY A 31 -52.67 19.33 9.60
CA GLY A 31 -51.60 19.21 8.61
C GLY A 31 -50.31 18.59 9.21
N PRO A 32 -49.46 17.98 8.37
CA PRO A 32 -48.23 17.36 8.85
C PRO A 32 -47.25 18.42 9.38
N ALA A 33 -46.87 18.29 10.66
CA ALA A 33 -45.95 19.20 11.31
C ALA A 33 -44.49 18.94 10.85
N LEU A 34 -43.73 20.00 10.59
CA LEU A 34 -42.29 19.90 10.34
C LEU A 34 -41.56 19.40 11.59
N LYS A 35 -40.72 18.37 11.42
CA LYS A 35 -39.96 17.73 12.52
C LYS A 35 -38.46 17.96 12.43
N HIS A 36 -37.92 18.13 11.23
CA HIS A 36 -36.50 18.36 11.00
C HIS A 36 -36.28 19.47 9.98
N TYR A 37 -35.16 20.19 10.13
CA TYR A 37 -34.65 21.13 9.13
C TYR A 37 -33.13 21.05 9.05
N HIS A 38 -32.58 21.47 7.92
CA HIS A 38 -31.17 21.69 7.70
C HIS A 38 -30.98 22.95 6.85
N ILE A 39 -30.22 23.91 7.36
CA ILE A 39 -29.85 25.13 6.64
C ILE A 39 -28.61 24.82 5.80
N LEU A 40 -28.69 24.99 4.49
CA LEU A 40 -27.59 24.70 3.57
C LEU A 40 -26.43 25.70 3.74
N SER A 41 -25.28 25.36 3.16
CA SER A 41 -24.01 26.10 3.28
C SER A 41 -24.08 27.56 2.79
N ASP A 42 -24.99 27.84 1.87
CA ASP A 42 -25.24 29.18 1.31
C ASP A 42 -25.99 30.12 2.27
N LYS A 43 -26.51 29.59 3.39
CA LYS A 43 -27.40 30.30 4.33
C LYS A 43 -28.55 31.04 3.66
N ARG A 44 -29.08 30.48 2.57
CA ARG A 44 -30.31 30.97 1.91
C ARG A 44 -31.38 29.89 1.86
N HIS A 45 -30.96 28.64 1.63
CA HIS A 45 -31.87 27.54 1.42
C HIS A 45 -32.00 26.62 2.64
N ILE A 46 -33.22 26.16 2.90
CA ILE A 46 -33.52 25.22 3.99
C ILE A 46 -34.20 23.98 3.43
N ILE A 47 -33.64 22.81 3.71
CA ILE A 47 -34.30 21.52 3.50
C ILE A 47 -35.04 21.16 4.79
N THR A 48 -36.32 20.79 4.67
CA THR A 48 -37.18 20.40 5.81
C THR A 48 -37.71 18.99 5.63
N LYS A 49 -38.13 18.34 6.73
CA LYS A 49 -38.83 17.05 6.72
C LYS A 49 -40.02 17.04 7.65
N ASP A 50 -41.18 16.64 7.14
CA ASP A 50 -42.46 16.64 7.83
C ASP A 50 -42.73 15.36 8.66
N SER A 51 -43.85 15.35 9.38
CA SER A 51 -44.30 14.21 10.19
C SER A 51 -44.60 12.94 9.38
N ASN A 52 -44.83 13.08 8.08
CA ASN A 52 -45.19 12.03 7.13
C ASN A 52 -43.97 11.54 6.31
N ASN A 53 -42.78 12.06 6.61
CA ASN A 53 -41.50 11.86 5.92
C ASN A 53 -41.38 12.47 4.52
N ASN A 54 -42.21 13.46 4.17
CA ASN A 54 -41.98 14.26 2.97
C ASN A 54 -40.86 15.27 3.23
N VAL A 55 -40.04 15.52 2.22
CA VAL A 55 -38.91 16.46 2.21
C VAL A 55 -39.25 17.62 1.27
N ALA A 56 -38.91 18.85 1.65
CA ALA A 56 -39.15 20.03 0.82
C ALA A 56 -38.07 21.11 1.02
N LEU A 57 -37.77 21.84 -0.05
CA LEU A 57 -36.78 22.91 -0.13
C LEU A 57 -37.46 24.29 -0.08
N TYR A 58 -36.95 25.18 0.77
CA TYR A 58 -37.46 26.54 0.96
C TYR A 58 -36.36 27.58 0.68
N ASP A 59 -36.73 28.70 0.06
CA ASP A 59 -35.91 29.92 0.01
C ASP A 59 -36.33 30.83 1.16
N VAL A 60 -35.36 31.28 1.96
CA VAL A 60 -35.60 32.24 3.03
C VAL A 60 -35.87 33.64 2.49
N LEU A 61 -35.17 34.08 1.43
CA LEU A 61 -35.31 35.44 0.89
C LEU A 61 -36.65 35.66 0.18
N GLN A 62 -37.29 34.59 -0.28
CA GLN A 62 -38.63 34.64 -0.90
C GLN A 62 -39.73 34.14 0.04
N ALA A 63 -39.40 33.75 1.27
CA ALA A 63 -40.30 33.16 2.27
C ALA A 63 -41.21 32.02 1.71
N LYS A 64 -40.68 31.19 0.80
CA LYS A 64 -41.48 30.28 -0.05
C LYS A 64 -40.83 28.91 -0.21
N MET A 65 -41.67 27.87 -0.31
CA MET A 65 -41.25 26.55 -0.77
C MET A 65 -40.93 26.60 -2.28
N ILE A 66 -39.68 26.30 -2.65
CA ILE A 66 -39.24 26.18 -4.05
C ILE A 66 -39.68 24.84 -4.63
N GLU A 67 -39.38 23.75 -3.93
CA GLU A 67 -39.45 22.38 -4.45
C GLU A 67 -40.02 21.44 -3.38
N ASN A 68 -41.04 20.66 -3.73
CA ASN A 68 -41.55 19.58 -2.90
C ASN A 68 -40.96 18.25 -3.41
N LEU A 69 -39.98 17.72 -2.69
CA LEU A 69 -39.22 16.52 -3.07
C LEU A 69 -39.93 15.21 -2.70
N GLY A 70 -41.05 15.29 -1.95
CA GLY A 70 -41.80 14.11 -1.51
C GLY A 70 -40.96 13.19 -0.61
N LYS A 71 -41.18 11.88 -0.68
CA LYS A 71 -40.49 10.90 0.18
C LYS A 71 -39.16 10.46 -0.44
N CYS A 72 -38.11 11.24 -0.21
CA CYS A 72 -36.73 10.94 -0.60
C CYS A 72 -35.80 10.78 0.62
N ASP A 73 -34.54 10.42 0.39
CA ASP A 73 -33.53 10.40 1.46
C ASP A 73 -33.11 11.84 1.81
N TYR A 74 -33.28 12.18 3.08
CA TYR A 74 -33.07 13.52 3.62
C TYR A 74 -31.58 13.89 3.71
N GLU A 75 -30.72 12.93 4.08
CA GLU A 75 -29.28 13.18 4.24
C GLU A 75 -28.57 13.21 2.87
N GLU A 76 -29.04 12.41 1.91
CA GLU A 76 -28.51 12.43 0.55
C GLU A 76 -28.79 13.75 -0.18
N GLU A 77 -30.01 14.28 -0.09
CA GLU A 77 -30.36 15.55 -0.75
C GLU A 77 -29.65 16.76 -0.11
N ILE A 78 -29.36 16.72 1.21
CA ILE A 78 -28.46 17.67 1.89
C ILE A 78 -27.04 17.58 1.31
N ARG A 79 -26.45 16.37 1.28
CA ARG A 79 -25.09 16.14 0.76
C ARG A 79 -24.94 16.61 -0.69
N LYS A 80 -25.96 16.39 -1.52
CA LYS A 80 -26.01 16.78 -2.94
C LYS A 80 -26.07 18.29 -3.17
N ARG A 81 -26.59 19.08 -2.22
CA ARG A 81 -26.77 20.54 -2.34
C ARG A 81 -25.81 21.36 -1.45
N THR A 82 -24.94 20.72 -0.68
CA THR A 82 -23.95 21.41 0.16
C THR A 82 -22.74 21.86 -0.67
N LYS A 83 -22.49 23.17 -0.74
CA LYS A 83 -21.30 23.78 -1.38
C LYS A 83 -20.20 24.03 -0.33
N THR A 84 -18.93 24.05 -0.72
CA THR A 84 -17.79 24.36 0.16
C THR A 84 -17.54 25.87 0.29
N ILE A 85 -18.57 26.60 0.72
CA ILE A 85 -18.55 28.07 0.88
C ILE A 85 -19.00 28.37 2.32
N PHE A 86 -18.40 29.36 2.99
CA PHE A 86 -18.86 29.82 4.29
C PHE A 86 -19.64 31.14 4.19
N VAL A 87 -20.96 31.04 4.21
CA VAL A 87 -21.82 32.19 4.49
C VAL A 87 -22.10 32.24 6.01
N PRO A 88 -21.94 33.39 6.68
CA PRO A 88 -22.32 33.56 8.09
C PRO A 88 -23.80 33.30 8.31
N ASN A 89 -24.14 32.77 9.47
CA ASN A 89 -25.54 32.62 9.85
C ASN A 89 -26.14 34.03 10.11
N TRP A 90 -27.25 34.34 9.44
CA TRP A 90 -27.92 35.64 9.56
C TRP A 90 -29.39 35.55 9.99
N PHE A 91 -29.87 34.33 10.27
CA PHE A 91 -31.18 34.07 10.85
C PHE A 91 -31.17 32.80 11.70
N CYS A 92 -32.11 32.70 12.63
CA CYS A 92 -32.39 31.49 13.39
C CYS A 92 -33.65 30.79 12.87
N VAL A 93 -33.74 29.46 13.07
CA VAL A 93 -34.88 28.65 12.62
C VAL A 93 -35.50 27.91 13.79
N ASP A 94 -36.82 28.05 13.94
CA ASP A 94 -37.62 27.34 14.95
C ASP A 94 -38.74 26.53 14.28
N LEU A 95 -39.03 25.35 14.84
CA LEU A 95 -40.10 24.43 14.43
C LEU A 95 -41.09 24.13 15.58
N LYS A 96 -41.01 24.80 16.75
CA LYS A 96 -41.89 24.54 17.92
C LYS A 96 -43.39 24.54 17.60
N VAL A 97 -43.82 25.31 16.61
CA VAL A 97 -45.23 25.46 16.19
C VAL A 97 -45.61 24.47 15.06
N GLY A 98 -44.68 23.61 14.63
CA GLY A 98 -44.86 22.65 13.53
C GLY A 98 -44.76 23.28 12.13
N ILE A 99 -44.46 24.58 12.04
CA ILE A 99 -44.24 25.35 10.82
C ILE A 99 -42.83 25.96 10.81
N LEU A 100 -42.29 26.23 9.62
CA LEU A 100 -40.96 26.82 9.46
C LEU A 100 -40.99 28.29 9.90
N THR A 101 -40.33 28.61 11.02
CA THR A 101 -40.28 29.97 11.56
C THR A 101 -38.87 30.52 11.44
N ILE A 102 -38.71 31.66 10.76
CA ILE A 102 -37.42 32.36 10.62
C ILE A 102 -37.41 33.53 11.59
N THR A 103 -36.33 33.66 12.37
CA THR A 103 -36.11 34.77 13.32
C THR A 103 -34.91 35.58 12.87
N LEU A 104 -35.09 36.90 12.74
CA LEU A 104 -34.03 37.86 12.43
C LEU A 104 -33.65 38.63 13.72
N GLU A 105 -32.37 38.63 14.07
CA GLU A 105 -31.85 39.29 15.27
C GLU A 105 -30.74 40.29 14.88
N GLU A 106 -30.69 41.46 15.54
CA GLU A 106 -29.82 42.58 15.16
C GLU A 106 -28.32 42.21 15.09
N SER A 107 -27.86 41.30 15.95
CA SER A 107 -26.45 40.87 15.99
C SER A 107 -26.02 40.08 14.76
N ASP A 108 -26.96 39.39 14.11
CA ASP A 108 -26.69 38.35 13.12
C ASP A 108 -27.24 38.72 11.74
N VAL A 109 -28.36 39.43 11.66
CA VAL A 109 -29.10 39.72 10.42
C VAL A 109 -28.24 40.34 9.31
N PHE A 110 -27.24 41.14 9.68
CA PHE A 110 -26.34 41.81 8.74
C PHE A 110 -25.01 41.08 8.48
N ALA A 111 -24.84 39.85 8.98
CA ALA A 111 -23.58 39.13 8.85
C ALA A 111 -23.30 38.59 7.43
N ALA A 112 -24.34 38.31 6.64
CA ALA A 112 -24.21 37.65 5.34
C ALA A 112 -24.16 38.63 4.16
N TRP A 113 -22.94 38.85 3.64
CA TRP A 113 -22.68 39.61 2.41
C TRP A 113 -22.28 38.68 1.26
N ILE A 114 -22.82 38.92 0.05
CA ILE A 114 -22.64 38.09 -1.15
C ILE A 114 -22.37 38.95 -2.40
N SER A 115 -21.72 38.41 -3.43
CA SER A 115 -21.61 39.08 -4.74
C SER A 115 -22.90 38.97 -5.54
N VAL A 116 -23.27 40.04 -6.26
CA VAL A 116 -24.40 40.03 -7.21
C VAL A 116 -24.24 38.95 -8.29
N LYS A 117 -23.01 38.54 -8.63
CA LYS A 117 -22.78 37.45 -9.61
C LYS A 117 -23.23 36.09 -9.09
N GLU A 118 -23.16 35.84 -7.78
CA GLU A 118 -23.59 34.58 -7.14
C GLU A 118 -25.10 34.53 -6.89
N LEU A 119 -25.79 35.68 -6.92
CA LEU A 119 -27.25 35.78 -6.77
C LEU A 119 -28.04 35.38 -8.04
N VAL A 120 -27.40 35.38 -9.21
CA VAL A 120 -28.05 35.36 -10.55
C VAL A 120 -27.93 33.99 -11.27
N ASP A 121 -27.49 32.96 -10.57
CA ASP A 121 -27.08 31.66 -11.15
C ASP A 121 -28.16 30.97 -12.03
N ASN A 122 -27.96 31.01 -13.35
CA ASN A 122 -28.41 30.04 -14.36
C ASN A 122 -29.92 29.79 -14.58
N ASN A 123 -30.72 30.81 -14.92
CA ASN A 123 -31.99 30.57 -15.65
C ASN A 123 -32.49 31.69 -16.60
N ALA A 124 -31.60 32.58 -17.06
CA ALA A 124 -31.88 33.49 -18.18
C ALA A 124 -30.64 33.65 -19.06
N ALA A 125 -30.76 33.31 -20.35
CA ALA A 125 -29.69 33.54 -21.32
C ALA A 125 -29.74 35.00 -21.82
N GLY A 126 -28.66 35.75 -21.64
CA GLY A 126 -28.54 37.11 -22.16
C GLY A 126 -27.25 37.80 -21.72
N ASN A 127 -26.53 38.39 -22.68
CA ASN A 127 -25.28 39.12 -22.46
C ASN A 127 -25.42 40.24 -21.42
N THR A 128 -24.51 40.31 -20.45
CA THR A 128 -24.09 41.59 -19.86
C THR A 128 -22.58 41.62 -19.65
N THR A 129 -22.05 42.82 -19.90
CA THR A 129 -20.69 43.34 -19.76
C THR A 129 -20.00 43.04 -18.42
N GLU A 130 -18.68 43.25 -18.38
CA GLU A 130 -17.88 43.29 -17.14
C GLU A 130 -18.40 44.38 -16.17
N SER A 131 -19.42 44.05 -15.40
CA SER A 131 -19.90 44.88 -14.31
C SER A 131 -19.01 44.72 -13.07
N VAL A 132 -18.85 45.84 -12.38
CA VAL A 132 -18.20 45.95 -11.06
C VAL A 132 -18.78 44.89 -10.13
N ASP A 133 -17.94 44.25 -9.32
CA ASP A 133 -18.33 43.23 -8.33
C ASP A 133 -19.08 43.87 -7.15
N VAL A 134 -20.31 44.32 -7.40
CA VAL A 134 -21.23 44.87 -6.41
C VAL A 134 -21.62 43.76 -5.44
N LYS A 135 -21.69 44.09 -4.14
CA LYS A 135 -21.94 43.16 -3.05
C LYS A 135 -23.10 43.61 -2.20
N GLU A 136 -24.05 42.72 -2.04
CA GLU A 136 -25.30 42.95 -1.31
C GLU A 136 -25.36 42.14 -0.02
N ASN A 137 -26.27 42.53 0.87
CA ASN A 137 -26.42 41.91 2.19
C ASN A 137 -27.79 41.24 2.31
N TYR A 138 -27.82 39.94 2.62
CA TYR A 138 -29.07 39.18 2.69
C TYR A 138 -30.08 39.74 3.70
N GLY A 139 -29.62 40.26 4.84
CA GLY A 139 -30.49 40.89 5.84
C GLY A 139 -31.09 42.21 5.36
N VAL A 140 -30.33 43.02 4.62
CA VAL A 140 -30.82 44.26 4.02
C VAL A 140 -31.91 43.97 2.98
N LEU A 141 -31.64 43.02 2.06
CA LEU A 141 -32.60 42.59 1.05
C LEU A 141 -33.90 42.08 1.71
N MET A 142 -33.78 41.16 2.68
CA MET A 142 -34.93 40.58 3.39
C MET A 142 -35.76 41.64 4.13
N LEU A 143 -35.13 42.62 4.77
CA LEU A 143 -35.85 43.69 5.48
C LEU A 143 -36.58 44.63 4.51
N HIS A 144 -36.01 44.96 3.36
CA HIS A 144 -36.74 45.73 2.33
C HIS A 144 -37.96 44.96 1.82
N SER A 145 -37.81 43.69 1.44
CA SER A 145 -38.92 42.85 0.96
C SER A 145 -40.04 42.64 2.00
N LEU A 146 -39.71 42.57 3.30
CA LEU A 146 -40.70 42.41 4.37
C LEU A 146 -41.56 43.67 4.59
N PHE A 147 -41.00 44.86 4.33
CA PHE A 147 -41.65 46.15 4.58
C PHE A 147 -41.98 46.94 3.30
N GLU A 148 -41.84 46.33 2.12
CA GLU A 148 -42.11 46.92 0.78
C GLU A 148 -43.50 47.60 0.68
N HIS A 149 -44.48 47.10 1.43
CA HIS A 149 -45.87 47.59 1.43
C HIS A 149 -46.10 48.78 2.38
N TRP A 150 -45.12 49.15 3.22
CA TRP A 150 -45.21 50.26 4.16
C TRP A 150 -44.92 51.60 3.44
N PRO A 151 -45.86 52.56 3.34
CA PRO A 151 -45.71 53.74 2.47
C PRO A 151 -44.50 54.63 2.77
N ILE A 152 -44.04 54.67 4.03
CA ILE A 152 -42.85 55.42 4.45
C ILE A 152 -41.58 54.93 3.71
N VAL A 153 -41.48 53.62 3.43
CA VAL A 153 -40.36 53.05 2.68
C VAL A 153 -40.39 53.55 1.24
N LYS A 154 -41.56 53.58 0.58
CA LYS A 154 -41.70 54.09 -0.80
C LYS A 154 -41.33 55.57 -0.89
N GLN A 155 -41.82 56.39 0.04
CA GLN A 155 -41.47 57.81 0.13
C GLN A 155 -39.95 58.02 0.37
N ALA A 156 -39.31 57.16 1.17
CA ALA A 156 -37.87 57.22 1.41
C ALA A 156 -37.04 56.78 0.18
N LEU A 157 -37.57 55.90 -0.68
CA LEU A 157 -36.93 55.51 -1.94
C LEU A 157 -37.05 56.59 -3.02
N GLU A 158 -38.23 57.22 -3.15
CA GLU A 158 -38.49 58.34 -4.09
C GLU A 158 -37.62 59.58 -3.83
N THR A 159 -37.01 59.70 -2.64
CA THR A 159 -36.11 60.81 -2.29
C THR A 159 -34.61 60.54 -2.56
N ASN A 160 -34.23 59.36 -3.08
CA ASN A 160 -32.83 58.99 -3.28
C ASN A 160 -32.62 58.08 -4.51
N ASP A 161 -32.58 58.67 -5.71
CA ASP A 161 -32.44 57.96 -7.00
C ASP A 161 -31.29 56.94 -7.03
N SER A 162 -30.13 57.27 -6.44
CA SER A 162 -28.96 56.38 -6.38
C SER A 162 -29.19 55.12 -5.54
N TYR A 163 -30.15 55.15 -4.61
CA TYR A 163 -30.56 54.00 -3.81
C TYR A 163 -31.73 53.27 -4.47
N ALA A 164 -32.67 54.00 -5.09
CA ALA A 164 -33.75 53.44 -5.89
C ALA A 164 -33.22 52.56 -7.05
N GLU A 165 -32.14 52.96 -7.74
CA GLU A 165 -31.50 52.11 -8.76
C GLU A 165 -30.92 50.80 -8.19
N ARG A 166 -30.43 50.80 -6.94
CA ARG A 166 -29.93 49.55 -6.30
C ARG A 166 -31.07 48.64 -5.89
N VAL A 167 -32.13 49.22 -5.30
CA VAL A 167 -33.36 48.50 -4.93
C VAL A 167 -34.12 47.99 -6.17
N HIS A 168 -33.93 48.59 -7.34
CA HIS A 168 -34.49 48.04 -8.59
C HIS A 168 -33.84 46.73 -9.08
N LEU A 169 -32.74 46.25 -8.46
CA LEU A 169 -32.30 44.86 -8.64
C LEU A 169 -33.17 43.84 -7.86
N ASP A 170 -34.04 44.27 -6.94
CA ASP A 170 -34.75 43.41 -5.98
C ASP A 170 -35.93 42.60 -6.54
N ASN A 171 -36.13 42.59 -7.87
CA ASN A 171 -37.01 41.60 -8.54
C ASN A 171 -36.60 40.13 -8.28
N LEU A 172 -35.45 39.89 -7.63
CA LEU A 172 -34.98 38.60 -7.15
C LEU A 172 -35.65 38.12 -5.84
N CYS A 173 -36.22 39.02 -5.02
CA CYS A 173 -36.66 38.75 -3.64
C CYS A 173 -38.05 39.35 -3.31
N HIS A 174 -39.14 38.82 -3.89
CA HIS A 174 -40.50 39.23 -3.51
C HIS A 174 -41.12 38.26 -2.47
N ILE A 175 -41.56 38.81 -1.34
CA ILE A 175 -42.19 38.05 -0.25
C ILE A 175 -43.72 38.05 -0.41
N PRO A 176 -44.41 36.89 -0.34
CA PRO A 176 -45.86 36.85 -0.48
C PRO A 176 -46.57 37.70 0.58
N GLY A 177 -47.45 38.61 0.17
CA GLY A 177 -48.14 39.55 1.07
C GLY A 177 -48.89 38.90 2.26
N HIS A 178 -49.31 37.64 2.14
CA HIS A 178 -49.97 36.90 3.22
C HIS A 178 -49.02 36.37 4.32
N THR A 179 -47.70 36.54 4.16
CA THR A 179 -46.68 36.05 5.09
C THR A 179 -46.81 36.78 6.44
N PRO A 180 -46.96 36.06 7.58
CA PRO A 180 -47.13 36.67 8.88
C PRO A 180 -45.79 37.12 9.49
N ILE A 181 -45.69 38.40 9.86
CA ILE A 181 -44.58 38.99 10.61
C ILE A 181 -44.95 39.01 12.09
N PHE A 182 -43.97 38.72 12.95
CA PHE A 182 -44.08 38.81 14.41
C PHE A 182 -42.96 39.72 14.93
N LEU A 183 -43.31 40.81 15.59
CA LEU A 183 -42.36 41.66 16.33
C LEU A 183 -42.37 41.21 17.80
N GLY A 184 -41.22 41.15 18.46
CA GLY A 184 -41.12 40.65 19.82
C GLY A 184 -39.84 41.06 20.56
N GLU A 185 -39.87 40.92 21.88
CA GLU A 185 -38.75 41.25 22.77
C GLU A 185 -37.73 40.10 22.86
N ILE A 186 -36.49 40.45 23.25
CA ILE A 186 -35.41 39.50 23.56
C ILE A 186 -35.87 38.60 24.73
N GLY A 187 -36.33 37.40 24.40
CA GLY A 187 -37.06 36.52 25.33
C GLY A 187 -38.26 35.80 24.72
N GLY A 188 -38.67 36.16 23.49
CA GLY A 188 -39.69 35.43 22.71
C GLY A 188 -41.13 35.85 22.98
N ARG A 189 -41.34 36.99 23.66
CA ARG A 189 -42.68 37.60 23.82
C ARG A 189 -43.04 38.36 22.54
N THR A 190 -44.08 37.92 21.83
CA THR A 190 -44.66 38.70 20.73
C THR A 190 -45.27 40.00 21.27
N LEU A 191 -44.83 41.13 20.74
CA LEU A 191 -45.40 42.45 20.94
C LEU A 191 -46.50 42.75 19.92
N TYR A 192 -46.26 42.40 18.65
CA TYR A 192 -47.16 42.71 17.55
C TYR A 192 -47.10 41.66 16.45
N ARG A 193 -48.21 41.48 15.72
CA ARG A 193 -48.33 40.53 14.62
C ARG A 193 -49.25 41.08 13.53
N PHE A 194 -48.78 41.05 12.29
CA PHE A 194 -49.49 41.51 11.09
C PHE A 194 -49.01 40.67 9.88
N ARG A 195 -49.69 40.73 8.75
CA ARG A 195 -49.19 40.18 7.48
C ARG A 195 -48.43 41.24 6.68
N CYS A 196 -47.49 40.84 5.82
CA CYS A 196 -46.69 41.77 5.01
C CYS A 196 -47.57 42.79 4.23
N SER A 197 -48.71 42.34 3.67
CA SER A 197 -49.65 43.22 2.95
C SER A 197 -50.47 44.14 3.86
N GLU A 198 -50.60 43.84 5.15
CA GLU A 198 -51.35 44.66 6.12
C GLU A 198 -50.54 45.89 6.56
N ALA A 199 -49.22 45.93 6.30
CA ALA A 199 -48.35 47.09 6.57
C ALA A 199 -48.75 48.38 5.81
N SER A 200 -49.63 48.27 4.81
CA SER A 200 -50.20 49.43 4.10
C SER A 200 -51.44 50.03 4.76
N GLY A 201 -52.01 49.42 5.80
CA GLY A 201 -53.21 49.93 6.49
C GLY A 201 -52.94 51.18 7.35
N GLU A 202 -53.89 52.11 7.43
CA GLU A 202 -53.74 53.35 8.21
C GLU A 202 -53.42 53.13 9.71
N PRO A 203 -54.09 52.23 10.46
CA PRO A 203 -53.74 52.02 11.87
C PRO A 203 -52.41 51.29 12.05
N GLU A 204 -52.05 50.37 11.14
CA GLU A 204 -50.76 49.68 11.13
C GLU A 204 -49.60 50.65 10.87
N GLN A 205 -49.76 51.58 9.91
CA GLN A 205 -48.71 52.55 9.52
C GLN A 205 -48.19 53.38 10.68
N SER A 206 -49.10 53.94 11.49
CA SER A 206 -48.74 54.79 12.63
C SER A 206 -48.05 53.99 13.73
N PHE A 207 -48.54 52.77 14.00
CA PHE A 207 -48.01 51.91 15.05
C PHE A 207 -46.64 51.30 14.70
N LEU A 208 -46.42 50.94 13.43
CA LEU A 208 -45.13 50.43 12.96
C LEU A 208 -44.00 51.46 13.13
N HIS A 209 -44.29 52.76 12.95
CA HIS A 209 -43.29 53.82 13.15
C HIS A 209 -42.82 53.92 14.62
N GLU A 210 -43.68 53.61 15.59
CA GLU A 210 -43.34 53.65 17.03
C GLU A 210 -42.72 52.34 17.54
N VAL A 211 -43.09 51.19 16.97
CA VAL A 211 -42.75 49.86 17.51
C VAL A 211 -41.60 49.15 16.79
N LEU A 212 -41.22 49.59 15.59
CA LEU A 212 -40.12 48.94 14.85
C LEU A 212 -38.75 49.19 15.49
N PRO A 213 -37.91 48.14 15.65
CA PRO A 213 -36.53 48.28 16.09
C PRO A 213 -35.73 49.27 15.27
N GLN A 214 -34.91 50.10 15.95
CA GLN A 214 -34.19 51.20 15.32
C GLN A 214 -33.24 50.75 14.19
N PHE A 215 -32.68 49.53 14.27
CA PHE A 215 -31.82 48.97 13.22
C PHE A 215 -32.57 48.72 11.90
N ILE A 216 -33.85 48.34 11.97
CA ILE A 216 -34.70 48.16 10.79
C ILE A 216 -34.95 49.52 10.14
N ILE A 217 -35.39 50.51 10.92
CA ILE A 217 -35.64 51.89 10.46
C ILE A 217 -34.37 52.51 9.85
N ASN A 218 -33.19 52.27 10.44
CA ASN A 218 -31.92 52.77 9.91
C ASN A 218 -31.62 52.23 8.50
N VAL A 219 -31.97 50.97 8.22
CA VAL A 219 -31.76 50.36 6.90
C VAL A 219 -32.85 50.77 5.90
N ILE A 220 -34.14 50.58 6.24
CA ILE A 220 -35.23 50.72 5.26
C ILE A 220 -35.76 52.15 5.08
N VAL A 221 -35.46 53.07 6.01
CA VAL A 221 -35.88 54.49 5.93
C VAL A 221 -34.70 55.45 5.82
N LYS A 222 -33.61 55.21 6.57
CA LYS A 222 -32.43 56.10 6.56
C LYS A 222 -31.32 55.67 5.60
N HIS A 223 -31.47 54.54 4.92
CA HIS A 223 -30.51 53.97 3.95
C HIS A 223 -29.09 53.74 4.52
N GLN A 224 -28.97 53.57 5.84
CA GLN A 224 -27.70 53.37 6.55
C GLN A 224 -27.32 51.89 6.55
N VAL A 225 -26.54 51.49 5.54
CA VAL A 225 -26.03 50.12 5.42
C VAL A 225 -24.90 49.86 6.43
N PRO A 226 -24.86 48.70 7.12
CA PRO A 226 -23.79 48.33 8.04
C PRO A 226 -22.39 48.30 7.40
N SER A 227 -21.35 48.53 8.20
CA SER A 227 -19.96 48.55 7.71
C SER A 227 -19.36 47.14 7.59
N LEU A 228 -18.58 46.93 6.53
CA LEU A 228 -17.87 45.67 6.28
C LEU A 228 -16.82 45.37 7.37
N THR A 229 -16.76 44.10 7.80
CA THR A 229 -15.81 43.67 8.83
C THR A 229 -14.41 43.53 8.25
N LYS A 230 -13.45 44.31 8.78
CA LYS A 230 -12.03 44.15 8.42
C LYS A 230 -11.36 43.07 9.28
N ILE A 231 -10.69 42.11 8.63
CA ILE A 231 -9.86 41.11 9.27
C ILE A 231 -8.40 41.59 9.29
N PRO A 232 -7.76 41.75 10.47
CA PRO A 232 -6.32 41.92 10.58
C PRO A 232 -5.60 40.57 10.47
N PHE A 233 -4.55 40.51 9.65
CA PHE A 233 -3.67 39.35 9.50
C PHE A 233 -2.19 39.80 9.42
N ILE A 234 -1.27 38.86 9.62
CA ILE A 234 0.17 39.16 9.57
C ILE A 234 0.78 38.49 8.34
N LEU A 235 1.43 39.27 7.48
CA LEU A 235 2.18 38.72 6.35
C LEU A 235 3.57 38.27 6.81
N HIS A 236 4.01 37.10 6.34
CA HIS A 236 5.36 36.61 6.55
C HIS A 236 6.00 36.16 5.24
N HIS A 237 7.12 36.80 4.89
CA HIS A 237 7.80 36.64 3.60
C HIS A 237 9.00 35.71 3.75
N GLN A 238 9.05 34.62 2.96
CA GLN A 238 10.17 33.66 2.96
C GLN A 238 10.86 33.53 1.58
N ILE A 239 10.85 34.58 0.77
CA ILE A 239 11.72 34.63 -0.42
C ILE A 239 13.17 34.83 0.06
N SER A 240 14.05 33.92 -0.34
CA SER A 240 15.39 33.77 0.25
C SER A 240 16.36 34.92 -0.06
N SER A 241 17.27 35.15 0.88
CA SER A 241 18.56 35.87 0.78
C SER A 241 18.61 37.41 0.71
N THR A 242 17.95 38.12 1.65
CA THR A 242 18.54 39.33 2.28
C THR A 242 17.92 39.65 3.66
N LYS A 243 18.56 40.53 4.45
CA LYS A 243 18.26 40.76 5.89
C LYS A 243 16.99 41.61 6.17
N TYR A 244 15.81 41.19 5.74
CA TYR A 244 14.54 41.91 6.03
C TYR A 244 13.45 41.02 6.65
N ASN A 245 13.56 40.77 7.95
CA ASN A 245 12.47 40.19 8.77
C ASN A 245 11.54 41.30 9.29
N LYS A 246 10.72 41.89 8.41
CA LYS A 246 9.67 42.85 8.83
C LYS A 246 8.30 42.17 8.79
N LYS A 247 7.66 42.04 9.96
CA LYS A 247 6.30 41.49 10.07
C LYS A 247 5.31 42.63 9.85
N ASP A 248 4.84 42.77 8.62
CA ASP A 248 3.83 43.78 8.30
C ASP A 248 2.43 43.26 8.67
N ARG A 249 1.76 44.01 9.55
CA ARG A 249 0.35 43.80 9.89
C ARG A 249 -0.50 44.43 8.80
N LEU A 250 -1.32 43.63 8.13
CA LEU A 250 -2.25 44.07 7.11
C LEU A 250 -3.68 43.90 7.61
N SER A 251 -4.63 44.64 7.03
CA SER A 251 -6.05 44.46 7.29
C SER A 251 -6.84 44.58 6.01
N ALA A 252 -7.62 43.56 5.68
CA ALA A 252 -8.48 43.51 4.50
C ALA A 252 -9.95 43.39 4.91
N SER A 253 -10.88 43.63 3.99
CA SER A 253 -12.26 43.19 4.20
C SER A 253 -12.32 41.66 4.26
N ASP A 254 -13.19 41.11 5.09
CA ASP A 254 -13.46 39.67 5.17
C ASP A 254 -13.85 39.06 3.81
N ILE A 255 -14.66 39.77 3.03
CA ILE A 255 -15.10 39.42 1.66
C ILE A 255 -14.03 39.61 0.55
N MET A 256 -12.76 39.82 0.89
CA MET A 256 -11.70 39.97 -0.12
C MET A 256 -11.20 38.60 -0.60
N ILE A 257 -11.06 38.43 -1.92
CA ILE A 257 -10.64 37.17 -2.53
C ILE A 257 -9.13 36.98 -2.40
N VAL A 258 -8.67 35.76 -2.12
CA VAL A 258 -7.25 35.37 -1.94
C VAL A 258 -6.38 35.83 -3.12
N ARG A 259 -6.84 35.68 -4.37
CA ARG A 259 -6.13 36.16 -5.56
C ARG A 259 -5.75 37.65 -5.48
N LYS A 260 -6.70 38.51 -5.06
CA LYS A 260 -6.47 39.97 -4.90
C LYS A 260 -5.48 40.28 -3.77
N VAL A 261 -5.39 39.42 -2.75
CA VAL A 261 -4.37 39.53 -1.71
C VAL A 261 -2.98 39.23 -2.27
N ILE A 262 -2.84 38.18 -3.11
CA ILE A 262 -1.57 37.81 -3.76
C ILE A 262 -1.09 38.89 -4.74
N GLU A 263 -1.99 39.44 -5.56
CA GLU A 263 -1.70 40.56 -6.47
C GLU A 263 -1.06 41.75 -5.72
N TYR A 264 -1.69 42.22 -4.65
CA TYR A 264 -1.19 43.32 -3.82
C TYR A 264 0.18 43.01 -3.17
N ILE A 265 0.39 41.77 -2.73
CA ILE A 265 1.67 41.31 -2.18
C ILE A 265 2.77 41.37 -3.25
N TYR A 266 2.48 40.89 -4.45
CA TYR A 266 3.41 40.83 -5.57
C TYR A 266 3.88 42.22 -5.99
N GLU A 267 2.94 43.15 -6.20
CA GLU A 267 3.20 44.56 -6.49
C GLU A 267 4.08 45.20 -5.42
N ARG A 268 3.71 45.03 -4.15
CA ARG A 268 4.33 45.79 -3.06
C ARG A 268 5.72 45.29 -2.67
N TYR A 269 5.97 43.99 -2.73
CA TYR A 269 7.21 43.40 -2.21
C TYR A 269 8.11 42.79 -3.29
N VAL A 270 7.56 42.20 -4.35
CA VAL A 270 8.38 41.48 -5.37
C VAL A 270 8.88 42.41 -6.47
N LEU A 271 8.01 43.26 -7.02
CA LEU A 271 8.38 44.20 -8.08
C LEU A 271 9.34 45.30 -7.59
N ASN A 272 9.17 45.78 -6.36
CA ASN A 272 10.02 46.81 -5.76
C ASN A 272 11.46 46.31 -5.47
N GLU A 273 11.66 45.05 -5.08
CA GLU A 273 13.01 44.47 -4.93
C GLU A 273 13.76 44.38 -6.27
N GLN A 274 13.06 44.03 -7.35
CA GLN A 274 13.67 43.92 -8.69
C GLN A 274 14.14 45.28 -9.23
N GLN A 275 13.35 46.34 -9.03
CA GLN A 275 13.74 47.69 -9.44
C GLN A 275 14.95 48.20 -8.66
N GLN A 276 15.05 47.91 -7.36
CA GLN A 276 16.23 48.27 -6.56
C GLN A 276 17.50 47.53 -7.00
N GLN A 277 17.39 46.24 -7.37
CA GLN A 277 18.54 45.48 -7.89
C GLN A 277 19.00 45.96 -9.28
N GLN A 278 18.07 46.34 -10.16
CA GLN A 278 18.42 46.93 -11.46
C GLN A 278 19.11 48.30 -11.33
N GLN A 279 18.65 49.16 -10.41
CA GLN A 279 19.31 50.45 -10.14
C GLN A 279 20.74 50.26 -9.58
N GLN A 280 20.97 49.27 -8.72
CA GLN A 280 22.32 48.94 -8.24
C GLN A 280 23.24 48.41 -9.35
N GLN A 281 22.74 47.59 -10.28
CA GLN A 281 23.52 47.13 -11.44
C GLN A 281 23.82 48.27 -12.42
N GLN A 282 22.89 49.19 -12.67
CA GLN A 282 23.16 50.37 -13.51
C GLN A 282 24.20 51.31 -12.88
N GLN A 283 24.17 51.54 -11.57
CA GLN A 283 25.20 52.32 -10.89
C GLN A 283 26.59 51.65 -10.94
N GLN A 284 26.67 50.31 -10.86
CA GLN A 284 27.95 49.60 -11.05
C GLN A 284 28.46 49.67 -12.50
N GLN A 285 27.58 49.59 -13.51
CA GLN A 285 27.98 49.76 -14.91
C GLN A 285 28.41 51.20 -15.24
N GLN A 286 27.72 52.22 -14.71
CA GLN A 286 28.15 53.61 -14.86
C GLN A 286 29.51 53.87 -14.19
N SER A 287 29.78 53.24 -13.05
CA SER A 287 31.08 53.30 -12.36
C SER A 287 32.22 52.71 -13.22
N GLN A 288 31.97 51.62 -13.95
CA GLN A 288 32.94 51.01 -14.86
C GLN A 288 33.12 51.80 -16.18
N GLN A 289 32.05 52.38 -16.72
CA GLN A 289 32.15 53.22 -17.93
C GLN A 289 32.88 54.55 -17.66
N GLN A 290 32.72 55.16 -16.48
CA GLN A 290 33.48 56.36 -16.11
C GLN A 290 34.99 56.11 -15.95
N GLN A 291 35.41 54.89 -15.62
CA GLN A 291 36.84 54.52 -15.60
C GLN A 291 37.41 54.25 -17.01
N GLN A 292 36.59 53.85 -17.99
CA GLN A 292 37.05 53.69 -19.39
C GLN A 292 37.01 54.98 -20.20
N GLN A 293 36.16 55.96 -19.86
CA GLN A 293 36.08 57.24 -20.58
C GLN A 293 37.16 58.27 -20.21
N GLN A 294 37.99 58.03 -19.18
CA GLN A 294 39.09 58.94 -18.83
C GLN A 294 40.37 58.77 -19.70
N GLN A 295 40.39 57.86 -20.69
CA GLN A 295 41.55 57.66 -21.58
C GLN A 295 41.36 58.10 -23.05
N GLN A 296 40.23 58.71 -23.42
CA GLN A 296 40.10 59.42 -24.70
C GLN A 296 39.55 60.83 -24.49
N GLN A 297 40.46 61.77 -24.29
CA GLN A 297 40.19 63.20 -24.23
C GLN A 297 40.41 63.85 -25.61
N GLN A 298 39.58 64.87 -25.91
CA GLN A 298 39.80 65.91 -26.94
C GLN A 298 39.73 65.41 -28.40
N ASN A 299 38.64 65.68 -29.14
CA ASN A 299 38.33 67.03 -29.62
C ASN A 299 36.86 67.25 -30.02
N LEU A 300 36.35 68.44 -29.70
CA LEU A 300 35.28 69.26 -30.32
C LEU A 300 33.94 68.60 -30.74
N SER A 301 32.77 69.22 -30.57
CA SER A 301 32.43 70.60 -30.17
C SER A 301 31.01 70.70 -29.59
N THR A 302 30.73 71.80 -28.89
CA THR A 302 29.51 72.05 -28.10
C THR A 302 28.29 72.52 -28.91
N ALA A 303 27.11 72.02 -28.56
CA ALA A 303 25.80 72.62 -28.86
C ALA A 303 24.81 72.36 -27.72
N THR A 304 23.93 73.32 -27.43
CA THR A 304 23.21 73.42 -26.14
C THR A 304 21.79 72.87 -26.19
N ALA A 305 21.33 72.36 -25.05
CA ALA A 305 20.07 71.66 -24.77
C ALA A 305 18.79 72.19 -25.46
N GLY A 306 17.96 71.25 -25.91
CA GLY A 306 16.54 71.45 -26.23
C GLY A 306 15.65 70.56 -25.37
N ASN A 307 14.56 71.12 -24.83
CA ASN A 307 13.51 70.36 -24.16
C ASN A 307 12.64 69.64 -25.20
N GLY A 308 12.37 68.34 -24.98
CA GLY A 308 11.45 67.55 -25.80
C GLY A 308 10.51 66.74 -24.93
N ILE A 309 9.23 67.12 -24.92
CA ILE A 309 8.14 66.34 -24.31
C ILE A 309 7.83 65.18 -25.26
N ASN A 310 7.94 63.94 -24.79
CA ASN A 310 7.42 62.77 -25.51
C ASN A 310 6.28 62.14 -24.71
N GLN A 311 5.08 62.19 -25.28
CA GLN A 311 3.93 61.40 -24.85
C GLN A 311 4.14 59.95 -25.33
N GLN A 312 4.24 58.99 -24.40
CA GLN A 312 4.11 57.57 -24.71
C GLN A 312 3.72 56.73 -23.46
N ASP A 313 2.66 57.16 -22.77
CA ASP A 313 1.99 56.35 -21.74
C ASP A 313 0.58 55.98 -22.21
N GLY A 314 0.22 54.70 -22.07
CA GLY A 314 -1.06 54.14 -22.54
C GLY A 314 -1.03 52.63 -22.82
N ASN A 315 0.09 52.10 -23.35
CA ASN A 315 0.29 50.64 -23.50
C ASN A 315 1.02 50.00 -22.31
N SER A 316 1.62 50.82 -21.44
CA SER A 316 2.44 50.40 -20.30
C SER A 316 1.63 49.78 -19.15
N GLU A 317 0.42 50.27 -18.88
CA GLU A 317 -0.41 49.79 -17.77
C GLU A 317 -1.14 48.48 -18.09
N GLN A 318 -1.76 48.35 -19.28
CA GLN A 318 -2.44 47.11 -19.68
C GLN A 318 -1.46 45.93 -19.84
N GLN A 319 -0.22 46.16 -20.29
CA GLN A 319 0.81 45.12 -20.26
C GLN A 319 1.18 44.73 -18.82
N ARG A 320 1.36 45.70 -17.91
CA ARG A 320 1.64 45.44 -16.49
C ARG A 320 0.55 44.61 -15.82
N GLU A 321 -0.72 44.97 -15.97
CA GLU A 321 -1.83 44.17 -15.41
C GLU A 321 -1.84 42.74 -15.99
N SER A 322 -1.56 42.58 -17.29
CA SER A 322 -1.47 41.26 -17.91
C SER A 322 -0.30 40.41 -17.38
N ASP A 323 0.82 41.03 -17.03
CA ASP A 323 2.01 40.33 -16.53
C ASP A 323 1.97 40.06 -15.03
N ILE A 324 1.30 40.92 -14.25
CA ILE A 324 0.90 40.65 -12.86
C ILE A 324 -0.07 39.46 -12.84
N SER A 325 -1.10 39.44 -13.70
CA SER A 325 -2.05 38.33 -13.78
C SER A 325 -1.39 36.98 -14.11
N LYS A 326 -0.31 36.94 -14.89
CA LYS A 326 0.41 35.70 -15.25
C LYS A 326 1.40 35.24 -14.17
N SER A 327 1.92 36.16 -13.36
CA SER A 327 2.95 35.86 -12.35
C SER A 327 2.38 35.49 -10.98
N VAL A 328 1.13 35.88 -10.69
CA VAL A 328 0.36 35.46 -9.52
C VAL A 328 0.19 33.93 -9.44
N ASP A 329 0.09 33.23 -10.59
CA ASP A 329 -0.01 31.76 -10.66
C ASP A 329 1.26 31.01 -10.22
N HIS A 330 2.35 31.71 -9.92
CA HIS A 330 3.62 31.14 -9.46
C HIS A 330 3.84 31.27 -7.94
N ILE A 331 2.86 31.84 -7.24
CA ILE A 331 2.92 32.11 -5.80
C ILE A 331 1.75 31.40 -5.12
N GLU A 332 2.06 30.62 -4.09
CA GLU A 332 1.05 30.03 -3.21
C GLU A 332 0.98 30.82 -1.91
N LEU A 333 -0.24 31.19 -1.50
CA LEU A 333 -0.53 31.81 -0.21
C LEU A 333 -0.98 30.69 0.73
N LEU A 334 -0.25 30.50 1.84
CA LEU A 334 -0.56 29.46 2.82
C LEU A 334 -1.06 30.07 4.12
N CYS A 335 -2.10 29.45 4.67
CA CYS A 335 -2.65 29.71 6.00
C CYS A 335 -2.50 28.45 6.84
N GLN A 336 -1.77 28.51 7.96
CA GLN A 336 -1.51 27.35 8.83
C GLN A 336 -1.06 26.10 8.04
N ASP A 337 -0.09 26.30 7.14
CA ASP A 337 0.50 25.27 6.25
C ASP A 337 -0.48 24.61 5.27
N GLN A 338 -1.66 25.20 5.06
CA GLN A 338 -2.60 24.82 3.99
C GLN A 338 -2.62 25.88 2.89
N VAL A 339 -2.47 25.42 1.64
CA VAL A 339 -2.58 26.27 0.44
C VAL A 339 -4.02 26.77 0.31
N LEU A 340 -4.16 28.08 0.14
CA LEU A 340 -5.45 28.73 -0.08
C LEU A 340 -5.85 28.66 -1.56
N ASP A 341 -7.13 28.36 -1.81
CA ASP A 341 -7.70 28.46 -3.15
C ASP A 341 -7.80 29.95 -3.56
N LEU A 342 -7.41 30.26 -4.80
CA LEU A 342 -7.41 31.60 -5.37
C LEU A 342 -8.79 32.26 -5.36
N LEU A 343 -9.88 31.47 -5.44
CA LEU A 343 -11.25 31.96 -5.50
C LEU A 343 -11.92 32.08 -4.12
N MET A 344 -11.31 31.58 -3.05
CA MET A 344 -11.86 31.76 -1.69
C MET A 344 -11.77 33.21 -1.23
N ASP A 345 -12.77 33.66 -0.46
CA ASP A 345 -12.69 34.90 0.30
C ASP A 345 -12.00 34.70 1.66
N LEU A 346 -11.44 35.77 2.22
CA LEU A 346 -10.76 35.73 3.52
C LEU A 346 -11.71 35.34 4.67
N ARG A 347 -13.03 35.43 4.48
CA ARG A 347 -14.06 34.96 5.42
C ARG A 347 -14.18 33.42 5.43
N THR A 348 -14.17 32.79 4.26
CA THR A 348 -14.13 31.33 4.10
C THR A 348 -12.82 30.77 4.64
N VAL A 349 -11.70 31.42 4.32
CA VAL A 349 -10.40 31.16 4.95
C VAL A 349 -10.51 31.33 6.47
N LYS A 350 -11.16 32.39 6.96
CA LYS A 350 -11.32 32.63 8.40
C LYS A 350 -12.06 31.51 9.13
N HIS A 351 -13.10 30.96 8.52
CA HIS A 351 -13.95 29.99 9.19
C HIS A 351 -13.40 28.57 9.16
N PHE A 352 -12.84 28.14 8.02
CA PHE A 352 -12.34 26.77 7.86
C PHE A 352 -10.85 26.61 8.20
N MET A 353 -10.05 27.67 8.10
CA MET A 353 -8.58 27.58 8.07
C MET A 353 -7.89 28.44 9.14
N TRP A 354 -8.25 29.72 9.33
CA TRP A 354 -7.78 30.48 10.49
C TRP A 354 -8.43 29.98 11.78
N LYS A 355 -7.67 30.02 12.88
CA LYS A 355 -8.12 29.58 14.22
C LYS A 355 -7.96 30.65 15.29
N GLY A 356 -7.33 31.78 14.96
CA GLY A 356 -7.16 32.92 15.86
C GLY A 356 -7.04 34.26 15.11
N GLY A 357 -7.20 35.36 15.84
CA GLY A 357 -6.91 36.70 15.33
C GLY A 357 -5.42 36.99 15.34
N GLY A 358 -4.84 37.31 14.18
CA GLY A 358 -3.39 37.55 14.03
C GLY A 358 -2.60 36.38 13.42
N ASP A 359 -3.29 35.38 12.86
CA ASP A 359 -2.67 34.26 12.14
C ASP A 359 -1.80 34.74 10.96
N LEU A 360 -0.74 33.96 10.68
CA LEU A 360 0.28 34.27 9.68
C LEU A 360 -0.12 33.73 8.30
N LEU A 361 0.01 34.56 7.27
CA LEU A 361 0.01 34.11 5.87
C LEU A 361 1.44 34.03 5.35
N ASN A 362 1.83 32.86 4.86
CA ASN A 362 3.12 32.59 4.23
C ASN A 362 3.02 32.64 2.71
N ILE A 363 4.13 33.01 2.06
CA ILE A 363 4.28 33.10 0.60
C ILE A 363 5.38 32.12 0.18
N GLU A 364 5.05 31.11 -0.62
CA GLU A 364 6.05 30.18 -1.18
C GLU A 364 6.27 30.38 -2.68
N LYS A 365 7.54 30.24 -3.11
CA LYS A 365 7.94 30.13 -4.52
C LYS A 365 8.03 28.66 -4.92
N LYS A 366 7.40 28.28 -6.02
CA LYS A 366 7.58 26.95 -6.61
C LYS A 366 9.01 26.74 -7.15
N LYS A 367 9.50 25.51 -6.96
CA LYS A 367 10.72 24.87 -7.50
C LYS A 367 12.05 25.17 -6.78
N VAL A 368 12.55 24.16 -6.05
CA VAL A 368 13.95 24.11 -5.56
C VAL A 368 14.79 23.28 -6.53
N ILE A 369 15.84 23.89 -7.08
CA ILE A 369 16.80 23.21 -7.96
C ILE A 369 18.10 22.98 -7.18
N VAL A 370 18.54 21.72 -7.14
CA VAL A 370 19.77 21.28 -6.48
C VAL A 370 20.78 20.90 -7.56
N PHE A 371 21.87 21.65 -7.65
CA PHE A 371 22.96 21.35 -8.58
C PHE A 371 23.91 20.33 -7.97
N ILE A 372 23.89 19.11 -8.51
CA ILE A 372 24.89 18.07 -8.24
C ILE A 372 25.84 18.02 -9.45
N PRO A 373 27.16 17.79 -9.30
CA PRO A 373 28.08 17.75 -10.43
C PRO A 373 27.59 16.85 -11.57
N GLY A 374 27.28 17.47 -12.71
CA GLY A 374 26.79 16.79 -13.91
C GLY A 374 25.31 16.36 -13.91
N VAL A 375 24.50 16.61 -12.87
CA VAL A 375 23.04 16.36 -12.87
C VAL A 375 22.30 17.46 -12.09
N THR A 376 21.34 18.10 -12.75
CA THR A 376 20.41 19.04 -12.10
C THR A 376 19.25 18.26 -11.49
N VAL A 377 19.11 18.31 -10.16
CA VAL A 377 18.02 17.63 -9.44
C VAL A 377 16.95 18.65 -9.07
N ASP A 378 15.79 18.54 -9.68
CA ASP A 378 14.59 19.22 -9.18
C ASP A 378 14.14 18.52 -7.88
N PHE A 379 14.10 19.23 -6.75
CA PHE A 379 13.71 18.68 -5.45
C PHE A 379 12.44 19.40 -4.95
N PRO A 380 11.46 18.70 -4.34
CA PRO A 380 10.15 19.28 -4.05
C PRO A 380 10.13 20.25 -2.85
N TYR A 381 11.19 20.27 -2.03
CA TYR A 381 11.36 21.20 -0.92
C TYR A 381 12.86 21.57 -0.77
N LYS A 382 13.23 22.37 0.23
CA LYS A 382 14.65 22.67 0.51
C LYS A 382 15.31 21.45 1.17
N PRO A 383 16.31 20.79 0.55
CA PRO A 383 16.89 19.57 1.10
C PRO A 383 17.73 19.82 2.36
N TYR A 384 17.71 18.85 3.28
CA TYR A 384 18.63 18.81 4.42
C TYR A 384 20.08 18.53 3.97
N PRO A 385 21.11 18.91 4.75
CA PRO A 385 22.52 18.61 4.42
C PRO A 385 22.79 17.12 4.16
N CYS A 386 22.17 16.22 4.93
CA CYS A 386 22.26 14.78 4.72
C CYS A 386 21.62 14.33 3.39
N GLN A 387 20.49 14.93 3.00
CA GLN A 387 19.85 14.68 1.70
C GLN A 387 20.75 15.17 0.55
N ILE A 388 21.33 16.37 0.63
CA ILE A 388 22.26 16.89 -0.40
C ILE A 388 23.46 15.94 -0.58
N ALA A 389 24.08 15.52 0.52
CA ALA A 389 25.21 14.60 0.47
C ALA A 389 24.80 13.23 -0.13
N MET A 390 23.63 12.71 0.25
CA MET A 390 23.06 11.47 -0.28
C MET A 390 22.71 11.57 -1.79
N LEU A 391 22.11 12.66 -2.26
CA LEU A 391 21.92 12.96 -3.70
C LEU A 391 23.26 12.86 -4.45
N GLY A 392 24.31 13.50 -3.90
CA GLY A 392 25.66 13.50 -4.47
C GLY A 392 26.28 12.10 -4.55
N ARG A 393 26.09 11.25 -3.53
CA ARG A 393 26.59 9.86 -3.54
C ARG A 393 25.85 8.98 -4.54
N ILE A 394 24.53 9.07 -4.60
CA ILE A 394 23.70 8.31 -5.56
C ILE A 394 24.07 8.69 -7.00
N ILE A 395 24.11 9.99 -7.32
CA ILE A 395 24.42 10.45 -8.68
C ILE A 395 25.86 10.07 -9.08
N LYS A 396 26.82 10.14 -8.15
CA LYS A 396 28.19 9.65 -8.40
C LYS A 396 28.22 8.15 -8.67
N ALA A 397 27.44 7.35 -7.94
CA ALA A 397 27.35 5.91 -8.14
C ALA A 397 26.83 5.57 -9.54
N LEU A 398 25.72 6.21 -9.95
CA LEU A 398 25.11 6.04 -11.27
C LEU A 398 26.02 6.54 -12.41
N GLN A 399 26.73 7.65 -12.23
CA GLN A 399 27.69 8.17 -13.20
C GLN A 399 28.94 7.28 -13.39
N GLN A 400 29.27 6.45 -12.39
CA GLN A 400 30.47 5.61 -12.38
C GLN A 400 30.15 4.12 -12.57
N SER A 401 28.88 3.74 -12.73
CA SER A 401 28.39 2.36 -12.71
C SER A 401 28.92 1.57 -11.50
N LYS A 402 28.76 2.15 -10.31
CA LYS A 402 29.27 1.61 -9.04
C LYS A 402 28.15 1.39 -8.03
N ASN A 403 28.31 0.42 -7.15
CA ASN A 403 27.35 0.17 -6.09
C ASN A 403 27.50 1.18 -4.94
N CYS A 404 26.37 1.49 -4.30
CA CYS A 404 26.27 2.49 -3.25
C CYS A 404 25.58 1.91 -2.00
N LEU A 405 26.17 2.13 -0.82
CA LEU A 405 25.62 1.71 0.46
C LEU A 405 25.41 2.94 1.36
N LEU A 406 24.17 3.15 1.80
CA LEU A 406 23.71 4.39 2.40
C LEU A 406 22.99 4.13 3.74
N GLU A 407 23.64 4.45 4.85
CA GLU A 407 22.98 4.61 6.12
C GLU A 407 22.49 6.05 6.27
N SER A 408 21.19 6.23 6.54
CA SER A 408 20.59 7.55 6.78
C SER A 408 19.42 7.43 7.76
N PRO A 409 19.38 8.23 8.84
CA PRO A 409 18.36 8.11 9.89
C PRO A 409 16.92 8.08 9.39
N THR A 410 16.02 7.51 10.20
CA THR A 410 14.58 7.51 9.90
C THR A 410 14.01 8.93 9.99
N GLY A 411 13.05 9.27 9.12
CA GLY A 411 12.44 10.60 9.06
C GLY A 411 13.18 11.67 8.23
N THR A 412 14.39 11.37 7.70
CA THR A 412 15.20 12.34 6.92
C THR A 412 14.79 12.50 5.45
N GLY A 413 13.69 11.86 5.01
CA GLY A 413 13.25 11.87 3.61
C GLY A 413 14.12 11.02 2.67
N LYS A 414 14.71 9.90 3.16
CA LYS A 414 15.45 8.89 2.38
C LYS A 414 14.78 8.56 1.03
N THR A 415 13.57 8.03 1.07
CA THR A 415 12.80 7.57 -0.09
C THR A 415 12.68 8.63 -1.18
N LEU A 416 12.40 9.87 -0.80
CA LEU A 416 12.27 10.97 -1.76
C LEU A 416 13.63 11.37 -2.37
N THR A 417 14.70 11.25 -1.59
CA THR A 417 16.09 11.48 -2.03
C THR A 417 16.53 10.42 -3.04
N LEU A 418 16.22 9.14 -2.77
CA LEU A 418 16.44 8.02 -3.69
C LEU A 418 15.71 8.23 -5.03
N LEU A 419 14.41 8.56 -4.96
CA LEU A 419 13.60 8.83 -6.15
C LEU A 419 14.16 10.02 -6.95
N CYS A 420 14.34 11.18 -6.33
CA CYS A 420 14.74 12.39 -7.06
C CYS A 420 16.14 12.27 -7.68
N ALA A 421 17.13 11.67 -6.99
CA ALA A 421 18.46 11.45 -7.55
C ALA A 421 18.42 10.55 -8.79
N SER A 422 17.75 9.41 -8.68
CA SER A 422 17.73 8.37 -9.72
C SER A 422 16.92 8.81 -10.95
N LEU A 423 15.79 9.48 -10.72
CA LEU A 423 14.94 10.00 -11.79
C LEU A 423 15.55 11.21 -12.51
N ALA A 424 16.25 12.10 -11.79
CA ALA A 424 17.01 13.19 -12.42
C ALA A 424 18.16 12.64 -13.28
N TRP A 425 18.87 11.63 -12.78
CA TRP A 425 19.94 10.97 -13.52
C TRP A 425 19.42 10.28 -14.80
N GLN A 426 18.35 9.48 -14.69
CA GLN A 426 17.74 8.78 -15.84
C GLN A 426 17.17 9.77 -16.88
N GLN A 427 16.65 10.93 -16.45
CA GLN A 427 16.21 11.98 -17.40
C GLN A 427 17.36 12.55 -18.21
N LYS A 428 18.53 12.72 -17.59
CA LYS A 428 19.73 13.12 -18.31
C LYS A 428 20.22 12.02 -19.27
N GLU A 429 20.15 10.75 -18.89
CA GLU A 429 20.46 9.63 -19.81
C GLU A 429 19.52 9.65 -21.03
N ILE A 430 18.20 9.82 -20.82
CA ILE A 430 17.20 9.95 -21.90
C ILE A 430 17.55 11.12 -22.83
N GLU A 431 17.96 12.26 -22.29
CA GLU A 431 18.37 13.43 -23.07
C GLU A 431 19.65 13.16 -23.87
N GLN A 432 20.66 12.53 -23.27
CA GLN A 432 21.91 12.16 -23.93
C GLN A 432 21.68 11.17 -25.07
N LEU A 433 20.84 10.14 -24.87
CA LEU A 433 20.50 9.16 -25.89
C LEU A 433 19.74 9.78 -27.08
N ARG A 434 18.85 10.75 -26.81
CA ARG A 434 18.18 11.54 -27.86
C ARG A 434 19.18 12.38 -28.65
N LEU A 435 20.09 13.08 -27.98
CA LEU A 435 21.12 13.89 -28.63
C LEU A 435 22.09 13.03 -29.48
N SER A 436 22.48 11.83 -29.04
CA SER A 436 23.27 10.93 -29.90
C SER A 436 22.51 10.47 -31.14
N SER A 437 21.21 10.14 -31.01
CA SER A 437 20.39 9.69 -32.16
C SER A 437 20.17 10.77 -33.22
N LEU A 438 20.32 12.06 -32.87
CA LEU A 438 20.25 13.17 -33.82
C LEU A 438 21.57 13.39 -34.59
N ASN A 439 22.71 13.10 -33.97
CA ASN A 439 24.04 13.35 -34.52
C ASN A 439 24.56 12.23 -35.44
N GLU A 440 23.97 11.03 -35.39
CA GLU A 440 24.37 9.89 -36.23
C GLU A 440 24.01 10.03 -37.73
N ASN A 441 23.36 11.13 -38.13
CA ASN A 441 23.10 11.47 -39.54
C ASN A 441 24.25 12.26 -40.22
N THR A 442 25.34 12.58 -39.50
CA THR A 442 26.53 13.23 -40.07
C THR A 442 27.83 12.64 -39.53
N ASP A 443 28.61 12.08 -40.45
CA ASP A 443 30.01 11.66 -40.35
C ASP A 443 30.39 10.35 -39.64
N ASN A 444 31.58 9.87 -40.02
CA ASN A 444 31.94 8.45 -40.12
C ASN A 444 32.34 7.76 -38.81
N ALA A 445 32.22 6.43 -38.82
CA ALA A 445 32.58 5.55 -37.73
C ALA A 445 34.10 5.38 -37.54
N THR A 446 34.62 5.76 -36.37
CA THR A 446 35.72 5.06 -35.66
C THR A 446 35.65 5.37 -34.16
N GLU A 447 35.15 4.44 -33.35
CA GLU A 447 35.82 3.86 -32.17
C GLU A 447 34.84 3.06 -31.30
N SER A 448 35.24 1.83 -30.93
CA SER A 448 34.39 0.85 -30.27
C SER A 448 34.34 1.06 -28.75
N THR A 449 33.47 1.97 -28.30
CA THR A 449 32.88 1.88 -26.95
C THR A 449 31.41 1.52 -27.10
N THR A 450 30.97 0.48 -26.38
CA THR A 450 29.58 -0.02 -26.43
C THR A 450 28.63 1.00 -25.80
N LYS A 451 28.12 1.95 -26.60
CA LYS A 451 27.09 2.90 -26.17
C LYS A 451 25.78 2.14 -25.89
N PRO A 452 25.06 2.43 -24.80
CA PRO A 452 23.77 1.80 -24.52
C PRO A 452 22.75 2.19 -25.59
N THR A 453 21.98 1.22 -26.08
CA THR A 453 20.95 1.40 -27.11
C THR A 453 19.56 1.68 -26.53
N SER A 454 19.41 1.61 -25.21
CA SER A 454 18.16 1.85 -24.49
C SER A 454 18.43 2.51 -23.12
N VAL A 455 17.37 3.08 -22.53
CA VAL A 455 17.39 3.72 -21.22
C VAL A 455 17.39 2.65 -20.12
N SER A 456 18.22 2.79 -19.09
CA SER A 456 18.26 1.82 -18.00
C SER A 456 16.98 1.85 -17.16
N PRO A 457 16.31 0.70 -16.93
CA PRO A 457 15.15 0.62 -16.06
C PRO A 457 15.57 0.80 -14.59
N ILE A 458 14.75 1.51 -13.82
CA ILE A 458 14.91 1.62 -12.36
C ILE A 458 14.00 0.60 -11.69
N TYR A 459 14.57 -0.34 -10.95
CA TYR A 459 13.83 -1.15 -9.98
C TYR A 459 13.92 -0.48 -8.62
N TYR A 460 12.78 -0.06 -8.07
CA TYR A 460 12.70 0.45 -6.70
C TYR A 460 12.04 -0.61 -5.81
N CYS A 461 12.81 -1.08 -4.83
CA CYS A 461 12.43 -2.19 -3.99
C CYS A 461 12.35 -1.82 -2.51
N THR A 462 11.38 -2.43 -1.82
CA THR A 462 11.19 -2.36 -0.37
C THR A 462 10.87 -3.76 0.16
N ARG A 463 10.72 -3.90 1.48
CA ARG A 463 10.33 -5.18 2.10
C ARG A 463 8.85 -5.55 1.88
N THR A 464 7.95 -4.58 1.73
CA THR A 464 6.49 -4.82 1.73
C THR A 464 5.70 -3.97 0.73
N HIS A 465 4.57 -4.50 0.24
CA HIS A 465 3.67 -3.75 -0.65
C HIS A 465 3.17 -2.41 -0.07
N LYS A 466 2.89 -2.35 1.24
CA LYS A 466 2.51 -1.11 1.93
C LYS A 466 3.59 -0.02 1.87
N GLN A 467 4.87 -0.41 1.90
CA GLN A 467 5.96 0.55 1.68
C GLN A 467 6.02 0.98 0.20
N LEU A 468 5.70 0.11 -0.76
CA LEU A 468 5.61 0.51 -2.17
C LEU A 468 4.44 1.47 -2.44
N GLU A 469 3.30 1.30 -1.78
CA GLU A 469 2.18 2.26 -1.82
C GLU A 469 2.63 3.64 -1.30
N GLN A 470 3.41 3.68 -0.21
CA GLN A 470 4.02 4.91 0.29
C GLN A 470 5.02 5.51 -0.70
N VAL A 471 5.86 4.70 -1.35
CA VAL A 471 6.80 5.13 -2.41
C VAL A 471 6.05 5.73 -3.59
N ALA A 472 4.97 5.08 -4.07
CA ALA A 472 4.14 5.58 -5.15
C ALA A 472 3.50 6.94 -4.80
N LYS A 473 3.04 7.10 -3.56
CA LYS A 473 2.50 8.37 -3.06
C LYS A 473 3.58 9.47 -2.95
N GLN A 474 4.79 9.13 -2.51
CA GLN A 474 5.92 10.07 -2.51
C GLN A 474 6.30 10.49 -3.93
N LEU A 475 6.32 9.53 -4.86
CA LEU A 475 6.56 9.76 -6.28
C LEU A 475 5.50 10.70 -6.90
N SER A 476 4.22 10.54 -6.55
CA SER A 476 3.14 11.44 -7.01
C SER A 476 3.25 12.88 -6.49
N ASN A 477 4.01 13.11 -5.41
CA ASN A 477 4.32 14.44 -4.88
C ASN A 477 5.55 15.08 -5.55
N THR A 478 6.26 14.37 -6.44
CA THR A 478 7.40 14.93 -7.17
C THR A 478 7.00 15.53 -8.50
N ILE A 479 7.81 16.46 -9.01
CA ILE A 479 7.71 16.98 -10.38
C ILE A 479 8.06 15.92 -11.44
N TYR A 480 8.66 14.78 -11.05
CA TYR A 480 9.00 13.70 -11.97
C TYR A 480 7.77 12.90 -12.42
N LYS A 481 6.66 12.94 -11.66
CA LYS A 481 5.43 12.16 -11.90
C LYS A 481 4.91 12.26 -13.34
N ASP A 482 5.00 13.45 -13.94
CA ASP A 482 4.47 13.72 -15.28
C ASP A 482 5.47 13.34 -16.38
N LYS A 483 6.73 13.11 -16.03
CA LYS A 483 7.84 12.82 -16.95
C LYS A 483 8.14 11.33 -17.14
N ILE A 484 7.54 10.45 -16.34
CA ILE A 484 7.79 8.99 -16.34
C ILE A 484 6.52 8.16 -16.61
N ARG A 485 6.70 6.85 -16.82
CA ARG A 485 5.69 5.81 -16.61
C ARG A 485 6.20 4.83 -15.56
N MET A 486 5.30 4.30 -14.72
CA MET A 486 5.62 3.25 -13.74
C MET A 486 4.77 1.99 -13.92
N THR A 487 5.25 0.88 -13.36
CA THR A 487 4.42 -0.28 -13.01
C THR A 487 4.67 -0.68 -11.55
N LEU A 488 3.70 -1.32 -10.93
CA LEU A 488 3.82 -1.90 -9.58
C LEU A 488 3.58 -3.40 -9.71
N LEU A 489 4.52 -4.22 -9.22
CA LEU A 489 4.41 -5.67 -9.24
C LEU A 489 3.88 -6.17 -7.89
N SER A 490 2.82 -6.97 -7.94
CA SER A 490 2.16 -7.50 -6.75
C SER A 490 1.58 -8.89 -6.97
N SER A 491 1.37 -9.63 -5.87
CA SER A 491 0.79 -10.97 -5.91
C SER A 491 -0.67 -10.95 -6.39
N ARG A 492 -1.18 -12.14 -6.74
CA ARG A 492 -2.61 -12.34 -7.07
C ARG A 492 -3.54 -12.03 -5.89
N ASP A 493 -3.05 -11.92 -4.66
CA ASP A 493 -3.87 -11.54 -3.50
C ASP A 493 -4.35 -10.10 -3.56
N ASN A 494 -3.53 -9.20 -4.11
CA ASN A 494 -3.87 -7.79 -4.27
C ASN A 494 -4.49 -7.50 -5.65
N TYR A 495 -4.15 -8.28 -6.68
CA TYR A 495 -4.53 -8.00 -8.08
C TYR A 495 -5.61 -8.92 -8.68
N CYS A 496 -6.11 -9.95 -7.98
CA CYS A 496 -7.17 -10.80 -8.51
C CYS A 496 -8.55 -10.15 -8.35
N VAL A 497 -9.16 -9.76 -9.48
CA VAL A 497 -10.53 -9.20 -9.56
C VAL A 497 -11.60 -10.24 -9.95
N HIS A 498 -11.21 -11.50 -10.16
CA HIS A 498 -12.14 -12.55 -10.57
C HIS A 498 -13.04 -12.98 -9.39
N PRO A 499 -14.39 -12.94 -9.47
CA PRO A 499 -15.29 -13.08 -8.31
C PRO A 499 -15.13 -14.35 -7.47
N THR A 500 -14.78 -15.48 -8.10
CA THR A 500 -14.51 -16.75 -7.41
C THR A 500 -13.08 -16.77 -6.85
N VAL A 501 -12.07 -16.73 -7.73
CA VAL A 501 -10.65 -16.82 -7.40
C VAL A 501 -10.17 -15.76 -6.39
N SER A 502 -10.73 -14.55 -6.38
CA SER A 502 -10.35 -13.52 -5.40
C SER A 502 -10.72 -13.88 -3.96
N ARG A 503 -11.68 -14.79 -3.77
CA ARG A 503 -12.14 -15.30 -2.47
C ARG A 503 -11.56 -16.68 -2.12
N GLY A 504 -10.89 -17.32 -3.08
CA GLY A 504 -10.29 -18.64 -2.92
C GLY A 504 -9.09 -18.65 -1.96
N PRO A 505 -8.86 -19.74 -1.22
CA PRO A 505 -7.73 -19.87 -0.30
C PRO A 505 -6.38 -19.94 -1.04
N ASN A 506 -6.33 -20.46 -2.27
CA ASN A 506 -5.12 -20.49 -3.10
C ASN A 506 -5.39 -19.90 -4.49
N LYS A 507 -5.30 -18.57 -4.56
CA LYS A 507 -5.54 -17.79 -5.78
C LYS A 507 -4.57 -18.12 -6.91
N ASN A 508 -3.38 -18.65 -6.62
CA ASN A 508 -2.43 -19.07 -7.66
C ASN A 508 -2.94 -20.31 -8.38
N ASN A 509 -3.22 -21.40 -7.65
CA ASN A 509 -3.68 -22.65 -8.25
C ASN A 509 -5.05 -22.47 -8.94
N GLU A 510 -5.97 -21.74 -8.32
CA GLU A 510 -7.27 -21.44 -8.93
C GLU A 510 -7.17 -20.56 -10.19
N CYS A 511 -6.32 -19.52 -10.17
CA CYS A 511 -6.07 -18.71 -11.37
C CYS A 511 -5.49 -19.53 -12.51
N VAL A 512 -4.57 -20.46 -12.24
CA VAL A 512 -3.98 -21.32 -13.28
C VAL A 512 -5.03 -22.24 -13.89
N LYS A 513 -5.89 -22.87 -13.07
CA LYS A 513 -6.99 -23.74 -13.53
C LYS A 513 -7.90 -23.04 -14.55
N ILE A 514 -8.30 -21.79 -14.30
CA ILE A 514 -9.22 -21.03 -15.18
C ILE A 514 -8.54 -20.27 -16.33
N THR A 515 -7.20 -20.26 -16.41
CA THR A 515 -6.44 -19.53 -17.46
C THR A 515 -5.76 -20.45 -18.47
N ARG A 516 -5.51 -21.72 -18.12
CA ARG A 516 -4.97 -22.76 -19.00
C ARG A 516 -6.08 -23.60 -19.67
N PRO A 517 -5.80 -24.25 -20.81
CA PRO A 517 -6.75 -25.17 -21.45
C PRO A 517 -7.06 -26.39 -20.57
N ASN A 518 -8.36 -26.65 -20.41
CA ASN A 518 -8.86 -27.83 -19.72
C ASN A 518 -8.61 -29.09 -20.58
N GLN A 519 -8.37 -30.23 -19.95
CA GLN A 519 -7.62 -31.35 -20.55
C GLN A 519 -8.32 -31.98 -21.78
N ASN A 520 -9.64 -31.85 -21.89
CA ASN A 520 -10.44 -32.48 -22.94
C ASN A 520 -10.51 -31.69 -24.28
N ASN A 521 -9.93 -30.49 -24.37
CA ASN A 521 -10.06 -29.60 -25.54
C ASN A 521 -8.72 -28.98 -26.00
N SER A 522 -7.61 -29.71 -25.90
CA SER A 522 -6.27 -29.18 -26.19
C SER A 522 -5.95 -28.95 -27.69
N ALA A 523 -6.81 -29.39 -28.63
CA ALA A 523 -6.50 -29.45 -30.06
C ALA A 523 -7.31 -28.49 -30.97
N VAL A 524 -7.91 -27.42 -30.42
CA VAL A 524 -8.74 -26.47 -31.21
C VAL A 524 -8.14 -25.07 -31.20
N ARG A 525 -7.76 -24.56 -32.39
CA ARG A 525 -7.49 -23.13 -32.61
C ARG A 525 -8.73 -22.32 -32.20
N GLY A 526 -8.63 -21.58 -31.10
CA GLY A 526 -9.76 -20.83 -30.53
C GLY A 526 -10.10 -21.12 -29.06
N PHE A 527 -9.23 -21.81 -28.31
CA PHE A 527 -9.41 -22.01 -26.86
C PHE A 527 -9.59 -20.67 -26.11
N LYS A 528 -10.77 -20.46 -25.51
CA LYS A 528 -11.08 -19.34 -24.63
C LYS A 528 -10.84 -19.72 -23.18
N SER A 529 -10.04 -18.92 -22.47
CA SER A 529 -9.89 -18.98 -21.02
C SER A 529 -11.23 -18.72 -20.32
N GLU A 530 -11.55 -19.53 -19.30
CA GLU A 530 -12.70 -19.30 -18.40
C GLU A 530 -12.57 -17.96 -17.65
N CYS A 531 -11.34 -17.50 -17.39
CA CYS A 531 -11.08 -16.15 -16.90
C CYS A 531 -11.33 -15.06 -17.95
N GLY A 532 -12.55 -14.54 -18.03
CA GLY A 532 -12.93 -13.46 -18.96
C GLY A 532 -12.16 -12.13 -18.79
N TYR A 533 -11.40 -11.94 -17.70
CA TYR A 533 -10.48 -10.81 -17.53
C TYR A 533 -9.12 -11.04 -18.22
N TYR A 534 -8.65 -12.30 -18.26
CA TYR A 534 -7.40 -12.68 -18.91
C TYR A 534 -7.60 -12.88 -20.42
N GLU A 535 -8.74 -13.45 -20.82
CA GLU A 535 -9.08 -13.62 -22.23
C GLU A 535 -9.22 -12.28 -22.98
N ARG A 536 -9.84 -11.28 -22.34
CA ARG A 536 -9.90 -9.90 -22.86
C ARG A 536 -8.54 -9.20 -22.96
N LEU A 537 -7.52 -9.67 -22.24
CA LEU A 537 -6.15 -9.19 -22.36
C LEU A 537 -5.40 -9.89 -23.52
N LYS A 538 -5.55 -11.22 -23.68
CA LYS A 538 -4.99 -11.96 -24.83
C LYS A 538 -5.44 -11.41 -26.18
N GLY A 539 -6.72 -11.06 -26.31
CA GLY A 539 -7.30 -10.57 -27.55
C GLY A 539 -6.97 -9.11 -27.92
N LYS A 540 -6.12 -8.43 -27.15
CA LYS A 540 -5.76 -7.02 -27.37
C LYS A 540 -4.25 -6.84 -27.30
N ILE A 541 -3.66 -6.15 -28.28
CA ILE A 541 -2.28 -5.69 -28.19
C ILE A 541 -2.23 -4.63 -27.08
N ALA A 542 -1.67 -5.00 -25.93
CA ALA A 542 -1.76 -4.20 -24.69
C ALA A 542 -1.14 -2.80 -24.82
N ASN A 543 -0.15 -2.64 -25.71
CA ASN A 543 0.59 -1.39 -25.87
C ASN A 543 -0.19 -0.29 -26.61
N ASP A 544 -1.04 -0.64 -27.59
CA ASP A 544 -1.90 0.34 -28.25
C ASP A 544 -3.12 0.69 -27.38
N PHE A 545 -3.60 -0.28 -26.61
CA PHE A 545 -4.79 -0.12 -25.77
C PHE A 545 -4.60 0.93 -24.65
N ILE A 546 -3.41 0.98 -24.03
CA ILE A 546 -3.07 1.97 -23.00
C ILE A 546 -2.87 3.39 -23.58
N ARG A 547 -2.56 3.50 -24.88
CA ARG A 547 -2.25 4.78 -25.55
C ARG A 547 -3.45 5.46 -26.21
N SER A 548 -4.56 4.74 -26.45
CA SER A 548 -5.61 5.13 -27.41
C SER A 548 -7.00 5.41 -26.83
N HIS A 549 -7.22 5.20 -25.53
CA HIS A 549 -8.56 5.26 -24.93
C HIS A 549 -8.88 6.60 -24.25
N SER A 550 -10.18 6.93 -24.18
CA SER A 550 -10.75 8.19 -23.68
C SER A 550 -10.48 8.51 -22.19
N LYS A 551 -9.90 7.57 -21.44
CA LYS A 551 -9.31 7.79 -20.12
C LYS A 551 -7.97 7.05 -20.06
N PRO A 552 -6.82 7.73 -20.21
CA PRO A 552 -5.51 7.08 -20.09
C PRO A 552 -5.22 6.68 -18.64
N LEU A 553 -4.45 5.61 -18.45
CA LEU A 553 -3.90 5.23 -17.15
C LEU A 553 -3.04 6.40 -16.59
N PRO A 554 -3.17 6.79 -15.32
CA PRO A 554 -2.27 7.76 -14.70
C PRO A 554 -0.79 7.35 -14.85
N ARG A 555 0.10 8.33 -14.99
CA ARG A 555 1.56 8.06 -15.10
C ARG A 555 2.17 7.48 -13.82
N VAL A 556 1.54 7.76 -12.68
CA VAL A 556 1.86 7.26 -11.33
C VAL A 556 0.56 6.82 -10.67
N PHE A 557 0.55 5.64 -10.05
CA PHE A 557 -0.65 5.03 -9.44
C PHE A 557 -0.29 4.09 -8.28
N ASP A 558 -1.27 3.81 -7.41
CA ASP A 558 -1.22 2.77 -6.39
C ASP A 558 -1.91 1.46 -6.85
N ILE A 559 -1.94 0.44 -5.97
CA ILE A 559 -2.53 -0.87 -6.27
C ILE A 559 -4.03 -0.75 -6.54
N GLU A 560 -4.72 0.05 -5.74
CA GLU A 560 -6.16 0.27 -5.77
C GLU A 560 -6.59 0.96 -7.07
N GLN A 561 -5.94 2.08 -7.42
CA GLN A 561 -6.18 2.84 -8.65
C GLN A 561 -5.94 1.98 -9.89
N PHE A 562 -4.85 1.21 -9.91
CA PHE A 562 -4.54 0.30 -11.03
C PHE A 562 -5.57 -0.82 -11.16
N THR A 563 -5.94 -1.44 -10.03
CA THR A 563 -6.95 -2.51 -9.99
C THR A 563 -8.31 -1.99 -10.43
N GLU A 564 -8.69 -0.78 -10.01
CA GLU A 564 -9.96 -0.15 -10.38
C GLU A 564 -10.00 0.26 -11.85
N TYR A 565 -8.91 0.81 -12.38
CA TYR A 565 -8.74 1.09 -13.81
C TYR A 565 -8.92 -0.18 -14.65
N CYS A 566 -8.17 -1.24 -14.34
CA CYS A 566 -8.26 -2.52 -15.05
C CYS A 566 -9.65 -3.15 -14.93
N ARG A 567 -10.28 -3.09 -13.75
CA ARG A 567 -11.60 -3.68 -13.46
C ARG A 567 -12.74 -2.94 -14.14
N ILE A 568 -12.91 -1.65 -13.84
CA ILE A 568 -14.09 -0.87 -14.23
C ILE A 568 -13.93 -0.31 -15.64
N SER A 569 -12.78 0.28 -15.96
CA SER A 569 -12.63 1.03 -17.22
C SER A 569 -12.45 0.09 -18.42
N HIS A 570 -11.87 -1.10 -18.21
CA HIS A 570 -11.40 -1.96 -19.29
C HIS A 570 -11.80 -3.45 -19.18
N GLY A 571 -12.14 -3.94 -17.98
CA GLY A 571 -12.48 -5.35 -17.74
C GLY A 571 -11.32 -6.33 -18.00
N ILE A 572 -10.07 -5.90 -17.83
CA ILE A 572 -8.85 -6.70 -18.05
C ILE A 572 -8.23 -7.15 -16.71
N CYS A 573 -7.40 -8.18 -16.75
CA CYS A 573 -6.76 -8.73 -15.54
C CYS A 573 -5.60 -7.82 -15.06
N PRO A 574 -5.64 -7.22 -13.85
CA PRO A 574 -4.58 -6.34 -13.37
C PRO A 574 -3.24 -7.07 -13.26
N TYR A 575 -3.21 -8.29 -12.70
CA TYR A 575 -1.99 -9.08 -12.49
C TYR A 575 -1.20 -9.32 -13.80
N TYR A 576 -1.87 -9.69 -14.89
CA TYR A 576 -1.18 -9.88 -16.17
C TYR A 576 -0.90 -8.54 -16.89
N THR A 577 -1.71 -7.51 -16.65
CA THR A 577 -1.48 -6.16 -17.21
C THR A 577 -0.20 -5.53 -16.64
N SER A 578 0.03 -5.62 -15.31
CA SER A 578 1.24 -5.07 -14.69
C SER A 578 2.52 -5.76 -15.16
N ARG A 579 2.43 -7.05 -15.53
CA ARG A 579 3.53 -7.81 -16.15
C ARG A 579 3.85 -7.35 -17.57
N LEU A 580 2.85 -7.11 -18.42
CA LEU A 580 3.08 -6.60 -19.77
C LEU A 580 3.72 -5.20 -19.76
N LEU A 581 3.39 -4.38 -18.76
CA LEU A 581 3.98 -3.04 -18.57
C LEU A 581 5.48 -3.05 -18.24
N ILE A 582 6.08 -4.15 -17.79
CA ILE A 582 7.48 -4.21 -17.31
C ILE A 582 8.48 -3.66 -18.34
N HIS A 583 8.28 -3.97 -19.62
CA HIS A 583 9.20 -3.58 -20.70
C HIS A 583 8.94 -2.17 -21.26
N ASP A 584 7.89 -1.47 -20.81
CA ASP A 584 7.45 -0.17 -21.33
C ASP A 584 7.62 0.98 -20.29
N VAL A 585 8.14 0.73 -19.08
CA VAL A 585 8.17 1.72 -17.98
C VAL A 585 9.58 2.13 -17.58
N GLN A 586 9.72 3.36 -17.07
CA GLN A 586 10.99 3.89 -16.57
C GLN A 586 11.33 3.39 -15.16
N ILE A 587 10.30 3.16 -14.33
CA ILE A 587 10.43 2.69 -12.96
C ILE A 587 9.47 1.54 -12.65
N ILE A 588 9.98 0.52 -11.98
CA ILE A 588 9.27 -0.70 -11.58
C ILE A 588 9.31 -0.76 -10.05
N LEU A 589 8.15 -0.68 -9.41
CA LEU A 589 8.01 -0.83 -7.96
C LEU A 589 7.72 -2.31 -7.64
N CYS A 590 8.61 -2.99 -6.94
CA CYS A 590 8.41 -4.40 -6.56
C CYS A 590 9.09 -4.75 -5.22
N PRO A 591 8.57 -5.69 -4.42
CA PRO A 591 9.29 -6.10 -3.21
C PRO A 591 10.63 -6.75 -3.56
N TYR A 592 11.69 -6.55 -2.76
CA TYR A 592 13.04 -6.98 -3.16
C TYR A 592 13.17 -8.48 -3.43
N ASN A 593 12.32 -9.34 -2.85
CA ASN A 593 12.35 -10.78 -3.12
C ASN A 593 11.99 -11.13 -4.58
N TYR A 594 11.37 -10.22 -5.35
CA TYR A 594 11.16 -10.39 -6.79
C TYR A 594 12.47 -10.34 -7.60
N LEU A 595 13.53 -9.73 -7.06
CA LEU A 595 14.86 -9.65 -7.69
C LEU A 595 15.87 -10.61 -7.05
N ILE A 596 15.79 -10.78 -5.72
CA ILE A 596 16.70 -11.62 -4.94
C ILE A 596 16.42 -13.11 -5.16
N ASP A 597 15.15 -13.53 -5.27
CA ASP A 597 14.82 -14.93 -5.57
C ASP A 597 14.78 -15.17 -7.10
N PRO A 598 15.71 -15.97 -7.66
CA PRO A 598 15.75 -16.25 -9.10
C PRO A 598 14.49 -16.94 -9.61
N ARG A 599 13.80 -17.74 -8.78
CA ARG A 599 12.55 -18.43 -9.17
C ARG A 599 11.47 -17.39 -9.47
N VAL A 600 11.32 -16.40 -8.58
CA VAL A 600 10.37 -15.30 -8.77
C VAL A 600 10.79 -14.41 -9.94
N ARG A 601 12.07 -14.02 -9.99
CA ARG A 601 12.63 -13.13 -11.02
C ARG A 601 12.46 -13.71 -12.43
N ASN A 602 12.76 -15.00 -12.60
CA ASN A 602 12.63 -15.72 -13.88
C ASN A 602 11.15 -15.91 -14.25
N SER A 603 10.28 -16.28 -13.29
CA SER A 603 8.84 -16.41 -13.51
C SER A 603 8.16 -15.07 -13.90
N MET A 604 8.71 -13.95 -13.45
CA MET A 604 8.28 -12.59 -13.76
C MET A 604 9.01 -11.96 -14.96
N GLN A 605 10.02 -12.62 -15.52
CA GLN A 605 10.82 -12.17 -16.68
C GLN A 605 11.48 -10.78 -16.47
N LEU A 606 12.02 -10.53 -15.27
CA LEU A 606 12.66 -9.25 -14.95
C LEU A 606 14.08 -9.16 -15.52
N ILE A 607 14.39 -8.05 -16.19
CA ILE A 607 15.67 -7.81 -16.87
C ILE A 607 16.54 -6.95 -15.96
N VAL A 608 17.58 -7.54 -15.36
CA VAL A 608 18.49 -6.86 -14.43
C VAL A 608 19.78 -6.34 -15.07
N ASN A 609 20.08 -6.75 -16.31
CA ASN A 609 21.27 -6.28 -17.04
C ASN A 609 21.19 -4.78 -17.34
N ASP A 610 22.25 -4.05 -16.95
CA ASP A 610 22.37 -2.59 -17.01
C ASP A 610 21.25 -1.82 -16.27
N ALA A 611 20.51 -2.48 -15.38
CA ALA A 611 19.44 -1.87 -14.60
C ALA A 611 19.96 -1.10 -13.37
N ILE A 612 19.19 -0.12 -12.90
CA ILE A 612 19.43 0.57 -11.63
C ILE A 612 18.57 -0.10 -10.57
N ILE A 613 19.17 -0.73 -9.55
CA ILE A 613 18.43 -1.45 -8.51
C ILE A 613 18.59 -0.70 -7.18
N ILE A 614 17.48 -0.19 -6.66
CA ILE A 614 17.40 0.52 -5.38
C ILE A 614 16.71 -0.40 -4.38
N ILE A 615 17.36 -0.70 -3.26
CA ILE A 615 16.75 -1.40 -2.12
C ILE A 615 16.65 -0.44 -0.95
N ASP A 616 15.44 0.04 -0.68
CA ASP A 616 15.07 0.85 0.49
C ASP A 616 14.62 -0.09 1.63
N GLU A 617 14.96 0.28 2.87
CA GLU A 617 14.87 -0.59 4.06
C GLU A 617 15.63 -1.92 3.93
N ALA A 618 16.86 -1.88 3.39
CA ALA A 618 17.69 -3.05 3.09
C ALA A 618 18.21 -3.88 4.30
N HIS A 619 17.80 -3.57 5.54
CA HIS A 619 18.35 -4.20 6.75
C HIS A 619 17.99 -5.70 6.92
N ASN A 620 17.03 -6.24 6.17
CA ASN A 620 16.70 -7.67 6.14
C ASN A 620 17.19 -8.41 4.89
N ILE A 621 18.05 -7.80 4.06
CA ILE A 621 18.43 -8.41 2.78
C ILE A 621 19.27 -9.69 2.95
N GLU A 622 20.09 -9.77 4.02
CA GLU A 622 20.91 -10.95 4.30
C GLU A 622 20.05 -12.19 4.57
N ASP A 623 19.06 -12.08 5.45
CA ASP A 623 18.12 -13.15 5.75
C ASP A 623 17.26 -13.51 4.53
N CYS A 624 16.78 -12.52 3.77
CA CYS A 624 16.03 -12.79 2.55
C CYS A 624 16.86 -13.51 1.49
N ALA A 625 18.13 -13.14 1.33
CA ALA A 625 19.02 -13.78 0.37
C ALA A 625 19.30 -15.24 0.77
N ARG A 626 19.58 -15.50 2.05
CA ARG A 626 19.78 -16.87 2.56
C ARG A 626 18.51 -17.73 2.41
N GLU A 627 17.34 -17.22 2.77
CA GLU A 627 16.07 -17.97 2.60
C GLU A 627 15.71 -18.18 1.12
N SER A 628 15.98 -17.20 0.23
CA SER A 628 15.76 -17.38 -1.21
C SER A 628 16.63 -18.48 -1.82
N MET A 629 17.81 -18.70 -1.25
CA MET A 629 18.81 -19.69 -1.67
C MET A 629 18.76 -20.99 -0.87
N LYS A 630 17.79 -21.13 0.03
CA LYS A 630 17.52 -22.35 0.79
C LYS A 630 16.62 -23.28 -0.03
N PHE A 631 16.91 -24.58 0.00
CA PHE A 631 16.17 -25.60 -0.73
C PHE A 631 15.59 -26.64 0.23
N GLU A 632 14.34 -27.04 0.02
CA GLU A 632 13.60 -27.92 0.93
C GLU A 632 12.91 -29.05 0.16
N MET A 633 13.53 -30.23 0.12
CA MET A 633 13.08 -31.36 -0.69
C MET A 633 12.59 -32.51 0.19
N ARG A 634 11.31 -32.85 0.12
CA ARG A 634 10.73 -33.96 0.91
C ARG A 634 10.79 -35.26 0.11
N LYS A 635 10.88 -36.40 0.80
CA LYS A 635 10.75 -37.72 0.18
C LYS A 635 9.49 -37.83 -0.69
N TYR A 636 8.39 -37.24 -0.21
CA TYR A 636 7.11 -37.18 -0.93
C TYR A 636 7.22 -36.48 -2.30
N ASP A 637 8.00 -35.40 -2.42
CA ASP A 637 8.12 -34.64 -3.67
C ASP A 637 8.82 -35.48 -4.75
N PHE A 638 9.85 -36.25 -4.38
CA PHE A 638 10.48 -37.24 -5.26
C PHE A 638 9.51 -38.37 -5.65
N GLN A 639 8.68 -38.85 -4.72
CA GLN A 639 7.68 -39.90 -5.00
C GLN A 639 6.63 -39.43 -6.00
N GLN A 640 6.02 -38.25 -5.77
CA GLN A 640 5.05 -37.66 -6.68
C GLN A 640 5.67 -37.40 -8.07
N ALA A 641 6.88 -36.85 -8.12
CA ALA A 641 7.57 -36.61 -9.38
C ALA A 641 7.90 -37.92 -10.13
N LEU A 642 8.28 -38.99 -9.41
CA LEU A 642 8.50 -40.31 -10.01
C LEU A 642 7.21 -40.90 -10.61
N GLU A 643 6.09 -40.82 -9.88
CA GLU A 643 4.79 -41.28 -10.38
C GLU A 643 4.40 -40.55 -11.68
N GLU A 644 4.49 -39.22 -11.69
CA GLU A 644 4.21 -38.41 -12.89
C GLU A 644 5.18 -38.68 -14.04
N ILE A 645 6.48 -38.89 -13.77
CA ILE A 645 7.46 -39.29 -14.80
C ILE A 645 7.06 -40.64 -15.42
N CYS A 646 6.69 -41.64 -14.61
CA CYS A 646 6.25 -42.95 -15.10
C CYS A 646 4.95 -42.86 -15.92
N MET A 647 3.98 -42.04 -15.52
CA MET A 647 2.78 -41.76 -16.31
C MET A 647 3.13 -41.15 -17.68
N ASN A 648 4.06 -40.18 -17.70
CA ASN A 648 4.50 -39.53 -18.93
C ASN A 648 5.30 -40.47 -19.86
N GLN A 649 6.11 -41.39 -19.32
CA GLN A 649 6.75 -42.44 -20.11
C GLN A 649 5.71 -43.35 -20.81
N ASN A 650 4.62 -43.70 -20.12
CA ASN A 650 3.54 -44.50 -20.69
C ASN A 650 2.75 -43.73 -21.75
N ALA A 651 2.47 -42.44 -21.52
CA ALA A 651 1.82 -41.57 -22.50
C ALA A 651 2.66 -41.42 -23.77
N LEU A 652 3.99 -41.25 -23.64
CA LEU A 652 4.93 -41.17 -24.75
C LEU A 652 4.98 -42.47 -25.57
N LYS A 653 5.05 -43.64 -24.91
CA LYS A 653 4.95 -44.95 -25.60
C LYS A 653 3.64 -45.10 -26.37
N LEU A 654 2.51 -44.72 -25.77
CA LEU A 654 1.20 -44.77 -26.42
C LEU A 654 1.09 -43.81 -27.61
N ALA A 655 1.72 -42.64 -27.54
CA ALA A 655 1.81 -41.70 -28.66
C ALA A 655 2.65 -42.28 -29.81
N GLN A 656 3.82 -42.85 -29.50
CA GLN A 656 4.70 -43.49 -30.48
C GLN A 656 4.03 -44.66 -31.21
N VAL A 657 3.26 -45.51 -30.50
CA VAL A 657 2.47 -46.59 -31.13
C VAL A 657 1.39 -46.02 -32.06
N LYS A 658 0.62 -45.01 -31.62
CA LYS A 658 -0.41 -44.39 -32.48
C LYS A 658 0.17 -43.73 -33.73
N ILE A 659 1.37 -43.14 -33.64
CA ILE A 659 2.07 -42.57 -34.80
C ILE A 659 2.52 -43.68 -35.75
N ALA A 660 3.00 -44.82 -35.24
CA ALA A 660 3.32 -45.97 -36.07
C ALA A 660 2.08 -46.54 -36.78
N ASP A 661 0.94 -46.70 -36.07
CA ASP A 661 -0.33 -47.15 -36.66
C ASP A 661 -0.81 -46.21 -37.77
N LEU A 662 -0.69 -44.89 -37.59
CA LEU A 662 -1.06 -43.90 -38.62
C LEU A 662 -0.16 -43.98 -39.86
N ILE A 663 1.16 -44.11 -39.67
CA ILE A 663 2.12 -44.27 -40.77
C ILE A 663 1.84 -45.56 -41.56
N VAL A 664 1.54 -46.68 -40.88
CA VAL A 664 1.18 -47.93 -41.54
C VAL A 664 -0.09 -47.76 -42.39
N ASN A 665 -1.10 -47.06 -41.89
CA ASN A 665 -2.35 -46.82 -42.62
C ASN A 665 -2.19 -45.84 -43.80
N GLU A 666 -1.30 -44.84 -43.73
CA GLU A 666 -1.00 -43.96 -44.88
C GLU A 666 -0.10 -44.63 -45.93
N SER A 667 0.71 -45.64 -45.55
CA SER A 667 1.69 -46.28 -46.44
C SER A 667 1.11 -47.19 -47.54
N GLY A 668 -0.21 -47.34 -47.62
CA GLY A 668 -0.88 -47.77 -48.85
C GLY A 668 -0.67 -49.23 -49.27
N PHE A 669 -0.45 -50.17 -48.34
CA PHE A 669 -0.38 -51.59 -48.69
C PHE A 669 -1.76 -52.26 -48.64
N SER A 670 -2.44 -52.33 -49.78
CA SER A 670 -3.72 -53.03 -49.90
C SER A 670 -3.54 -54.54 -50.02
N SER A 671 -4.08 -55.31 -49.08
CA SER A 671 -4.50 -56.69 -49.35
C SER A 671 -5.92 -56.89 -48.86
N THR A 672 -6.82 -57.08 -49.81
CA THR A 672 -8.27 -57.26 -49.64
C THR A 672 -8.63 -58.49 -48.78
N GLN A 673 -9.45 -58.30 -47.75
CA GLN A 673 -10.73 -59.04 -47.60
C GLN A 673 -11.63 -58.41 -46.51
N GLU A 674 -12.93 -58.72 -46.59
CA GLU A 674 -14.05 -58.02 -45.93
C GLU A 674 -14.34 -58.49 -44.48
N PRO A 675 -15.29 -57.87 -43.74
CA PRO A 675 -15.14 -57.67 -42.30
C PRO A 675 -15.61 -58.85 -41.43
N LEU A 676 -14.94 -59.01 -40.28
CA LEU A 676 -15.38 -59.92 -39.21
C LEU A 676 -15.99 -59.15 -38.04
N SER A 677 -17.30 -59.25 -37.94
CA SER A 677 -18.08 -58.89 -36.75
C SER A 677 -17.79 -59.83 -35.58
N SER A 678 -17.71 -59.26 -34.37
CA SER A 678 -18.01 -59.89 -33.08
C SER A 678 -17.29 -61.20 -32.67
N THR A 679 -16.64 -61.10 -31.50
CA THR A 679 -16.35 -62.16 -30.51
C THR A 679 -15.12 -63.09 -30.66
N GLN A 680 -14.45 -63.26 -29.52
CA GLN A 680 -13.55 -64.34 -29.09
C GLN A 680 -12.17 -64.48 -29.77
N LEU A 681 -11.15 -63.93 -29.10
CA LEU A 681 -9.80 -64.53 -29.07
C LEU A 681 -9.70 -65.46 -27.85
N THR A 682 -9.77 -66.76 -28.12
CA THR A 682 -9.82 -67.83 -27.11
C THR A 682 -8.43 -68.39 -26.84
N VAL A 683 -8.04 -68.43 -25.56
CA VAL A 683 -7.08 -69.38 -24.94
C VAL A 683 -5.95 -69.91 -25.84
N THR A 684 -4.84 -69.17 -25.96
CA THR A 684 -3.51 -69.80 -26.19
C THR A 684 -2.29 -69.03 -25.67
N GLN A 685 -2.47 -67.85 -25.04
CA GLN A 685 -1.36 -67.13 -24.37
C GLN A 685 -1.43 -67.14 -22.83
N GLN A 686 -2.54 -67.58 -22.23
CA GLN A 686 -2.67 -67.73 -20.77
C GLN A 686 -1.92 -68.95 -20.18
N GLN A 687 -1.35 -69.83 -21.01
CA GLN A 687 -0.64 -71.04 -20.54
C GLN A 687 0.88 -70.87 -20.42
N ALA A 688 1.48 -69.84 -21.03
CA ALA A 688 2.89 -69.52 -20.84
C ALA A 688 3.17 -68.85 -19.48
N ALA A 689 2.23 -68.04 -18.98
CA ALA A 689 2.42 -67.23 -17.77
C ALA A 689 2.16 -67.96 -16.42
N ARG A 690 1.91 -69.28 -16.41
CA ARG A 690 1.60 -70.06 -15.19
C ARG A 690 2.67 -71.08 -14.77
N ARG A 691 3.89 -71.02 -15.33
CA ARG A 691 5.01 -71.91 -14.94
C ARG A 691 6.33 -71.16 -14.74
N ALA A 692 6.34 -70.20 -13.81
CA ALA A 692 7.57 -69.60 -13.28
C ALA A 692 7.36 -69.00 -11.87
N SER A 693 6.80 -69.77 -10.93
CA SER A 693 6.76 -69.42 -9.51
C SER A 693 7.73 -70.31 -8.74
N GLY A 694 8.98 -69.86 -8.57
CA GLY A 694 9.98 -70.62 -7.83
C GLY A 694 11.38 -70.02 -7.85
N TYR A 695 11.81 -69.56 -6.68
CA TYR A 695 13.20 -69.32 -6.26
C TYR A 695 14.02 -68.19 -6.88
N SER A 696 14.94 -67.75 -6.02
CA SER A 696 16.03 -66.79 -6.22
C SER A 696 17.07 -67.26 -7.23
N GLU A 697 17.65 -66.34 -8.00
CA GLU A 697 19.07 -65.97 -7.87
C GLU A 697 19.42 -64.72 -8.69
N PHE A 698 20.67 -64.26 -8.53
CA PHE A 698 21.27 -63.13 -9.26
C PHE A 698 21.75 -63.56 -10.66
N ASP A 699 21.98 -62.54 -11.49
CA ASP A 699 22.86 -62.55 -12.68
C ASP A 699 22.42 -63.23 -14.00
N GLN A 700 22.88 -62.58 -15.08
CA GLN A 700 22.94 -62.99 -16.49
C GLN A 700 21.61 -63.10 -17.27
N LEU A 701 21.34 -62.08 -18.08
CA LEU A 701 21.35 -62.21 -19.55
C LEU A 701 21.41 -60.83 -20.22
N ASN A 702 22.45 -60.60 -21.02
CA ASN A 702 22.48 -59.53 -22.03
C ASN A 702 21.70 -60.02 -23.26
N ASP A 703 20.88 -59.14 -23.85
CA ASP A 703 20.78 -58.86 -25.31
C ASP A 703 19.38 -58.35 -25.67
N GLU A 704 19.26 -57.03 -25.86
CA GLU A 704 18.14 -56.39 -26.58
C GLU A 704 18.68 -55.60 -27.79
N THR A 705 19.25 -56.34 -28.74
CA THR A 705 19.39 -55.91 -30.15
C THR A 705 18.65 -56.92 -31.02
N ASN A 706 17.38 -56.66 -31.34
CA ASN A 706 16.64 -57.20 -32.52
C ASN A 706 15.14 -56.81 -32.52
N LEU A 707 14.81 -55.51 -32.49
CA LEU A 707 13.44 -55.08 -32.81
C LEU A 707 13.33 -53.76 -33.59
N LEU A 708 14.46 -53.11 -33.90
CA LEU A 708 14.50 -51.89 -34.74
C LEU A 708 15.11 -52.15 -36.13
N ASP A 709 15.93 -53.19 -36.30
CA ASP A 709 16.60 -53.50 -37.57
C ASP A 709 15.69 -54.14 -38.64
N HIS A 710 14.45 -54.52 -38.29
CA HIS A 710 13.48 -55.13 -39.22
C HIS A 710 12.54 -54.13 -39.92
N LEU A 711 12.71 -52.81 -39.72
CA LEU A 711 11.92 -51.77 -40.39
C LEU A 711 12.70 -50.95 -41.42
N ASN A 712 13.92 -51.37 -41.77
CA ASN A 712 14.75 -50.68 -42.75
C ASN A 712 14.49 -51.23 -44.16
N ILE A 713 13.57 -50.60 -44.91
CA ILE A 713 13.31 -50.92 -46.32
C ILE A 713 13.99 -49.89 -47.22
N ASP A 714 15.07 -50.37 -47.86
CA ASP A 714 15.76 -49.92 -49.07
C ASP A 714 15.96 -48.44 -49.42
N GLN A 715 17.24 -48.13 -49.61
CA GLN A 715 17.72 -46.98 -50.37
C GLN A 715 17.41 -47.17 -51.87
N HIS A 716 16.58 -46.32 -52.47
CA HIS A 716 16.81 -45.70 -53.80
C HIS A 716 15.59 -44.85 -54.23
N GLY A 717 15.72 -43.53 -54.23
CA GLY A 717 14.64 -42.65 -54.68
C GLY A 717 14.95 -41.16 -54.53
N ASN A 718 15.57 -40.56 -55.54
CA ASN A 718 15.94 -39.15 -55.53
C ASN A 718 14.72 -38.25 -55.80
N LYS A 719 14.24 -37.49 -54.79
CA LYS A 719 13.45 -36.25 -54.94
C LYS A 719 13.36 -35.49 -53.62
N GLN A 720 13.37 -34.16 -53.72
CA GLN A 720 13.24 -33.24 -52.59
C GLN A 720 11.76 -32.97 -52.31
N ASP A 721 11.30 -33.21 -51.08
CA ASP A 721 10.02 -32.73 -50.55
C ASP A 721 10.24 -32.20 -49.13
N GLU A 722 9.97 -30.91 -48.89
CA GLU A 722 10.30 -30.21 -47.62
C GLU A 722 9.43 -30.64 -46.41
N SER A 723 8.56 -31.65 -46.59
CA SER A 723 7.67 -32.18 -45.54
C SER A 723 8.27 -33.32 -44.72
N SER A 724 9.27 -34.06 -45.22
CA SER A 724 9.87 -35.19 -44.49
C SER A 724 10.75 -34.76 -43.31
N ASP A 725 11.55 -33.70 -43.50
CA ASP A 725 12.45 -33.14 -42.48
C ASP A 725 11.72 -32.74 -41.20
N SER A 726 10.44 -32.37 -41.32
CA SER A 726 9.59 -32.00 -40.17
C SER A 726 9.29 -33.21 -39.28
N VAL A 727 9.07 -34.39 -39.87
CA VAL A 727 8.65 -35.61 -39.18
C VAL A 727 9.84 -36.35 -38.55
N GLU A 728 11.00 -36.36 -39.18
CA GLU A 728 12.22 -36.92 -38.59
C GLU A 728 12.70 -36.12 -37.37
N LYS A 729 12.58 -34.79 -37.43
CA LYS A 729 12.95 -33.90 -36.32
C LYS A 729 12.08 -34.11 -35.08
N LEU A 730 10.77 -34.28 -35.28
CA LEU A 730 9.81 -34.66 -34.22
C LEU A 730 10.17 -36.01 -33.56
N LYS A 731 10.52 -37.03 -34.35
CA LYS A 731 10.96 -38.34 -33.82
C LYS A 731 12.25 -38.25 -33.00
N SER A 732 13.17 -37.34 -33.37
CA SER A 732 14.43 -37.12 -32.64
C SER A 732 14.20 -36.52 -31.25
N ASP A 733 13.42 -35.43 -31.16
CA ASP A 733 13.14 -34.75 -29.89
C ASP A 733 12.36 -35.64 -28.90
N ASP A 734 11.35 -36.39 -29.39
CA ASP A 734 10.61 -37.38 -28.59
C ASP A 734 11.53 -38.46 -27.99
N HIS A 735 12.53 -38.91 -28.74
CA HIS A 735 13.52 -39.89 -28.25
C HIS A 735 14.47 -39.28 -27.21
N GLU A 736 14.87 -38.02 -27.38
CA GLU A 736 15.67 -37.30 -26.37
C GLU A 736 14.92 -37.15 -25.04
N VAL A 737 13.61 -36.84 -25.09
CA VAL A 737 12.76 -36.70 -23.91
C VAL A 737 12.45 -38.07 -23.27
N ALA A 738 12.24 -39.13 -24.06
CA ALA A 738 12.10 -40.49 -23.55
C ALA A 738 13.30 -40.91 -22.67
N ASN A 739 14.52 -40.67 -23.18
CA ASN A 739 15.75 -40.97 -22.46
C ASN A 739 15.93 -40.11 -21.21
N ALA A 740 15.57 -38.82 -21.27
CA ALA A 740 15.59 -37.93 -20.11
C ALA A 740 14.63 -38.41 -19.00
N LEU A 741 13.39 -38.79 -19.35
CA LEU A 741 12.40 -39.32 -18.40
C LEU A 741 12.87 -40.66 -17.80
N LYS A 742 13.44 -41.56 -18.60
CA LYS A 742 13.98 -42.86 -18.11
C LYS A 742 15.09 -42.63 -17.08
N PHE A 743 16.03 -41.74 -17.40
CA PHE A 743 17.15 -41.39 -16.52
C PHE A 743 16.68 -40.76 -15.20
N LEU A 744 15.73 -39.81 -15.22
CA LEU A 744 15.20 -39.21 -14.00
C LEU A 744 14.41 -40.21 -13.15
N ALA A 745 13.62 -41.10 -13.74
CA ALA A 745 12.90 -42.14 -12.99
C ALA A 745 13.84 -43.05 -12.21
N GLU A 746 14.93 -43.51 -12.85
CA GLU A 746 15.96 -44.34 -12.22
C GLU A 746 16.61 -43.60 -11.04
N ARG A 747 17.00 -42.34 -11.24
CA ARG A 747 17.65 -41.53 -10.20
C ARG A 747 16.69 -41.24 -9.03
N PHE A 748 15.45 -40.83 -9.29
CA PHE A 748 14.48 -40.55 -8.21
C PHE A 748 14.13 -41.80 -7.41
N SER A 749 13.98 -42.96 -8.07
CA SER A 749 13.80 -44.26 -7.39
C SER A 749 14.93 -44.56 -6.41
N ARG A 750 16.19 -44.29 -6.80
CA ARG A 750 17.37 -44.49 -5.93
C ARG A 750 17.43 -43.49 -4.77
N ILE A 751 17.01 -42.24 -4.95
CA ILE A 751 16.89 -41.25 -3.85
C ILE A 751 15.82 -41.67 -2.85
N ILE A 752 14.65 -42.11 -3.32
CA ILE A 752 13.55 -42.58 -2.47
C ILE A 752 14.00 -43.78 -1.62
N LEU A 753 14.72 -44.73 -2.23
CA LEU A 753 15.33 -45.85 -1.50
C LEU A 753 16.38 -45.39 -0.48
N TRP A 754 17.21 -44.40 -0.81
CA TRP A 754 18.18 -43.83 0.14
C TRP A 754 17.49 -43.23 1.37
N PHE A 755 16.38 -42.50 1.20
CA PHE A 755 15.56 -42.02 2.34
C PHE A 755 15.12 -43.19 3.24
N ASP A 756 14.64 -44.29 2.65
CA ASP A 756 14.26 -45.51 3.38
C ASP A 756 15.42 -46.23 4.10
N THR A 757 16.68 -45.95 3.76
CA THR A 757 17.85 -46.48 4.52
C THR A 757 18.18 -45.71 5.80
N LYS A 758 17.52 -44.57 6.08
CA LYS A 758 17.85 -43.66 7.18
C LYS A 758 16.82 -43.76 8.30
N ASP A 759 17.27 -43.81 9.56
CA ASP A 759 16.35 -43.87 10.70
C ASP A 759 15.51 -42.58 10.76
N ILE A 760 14.21 -42.75 10.87
CA ILE A 760 13.21 -41.68 10.96
C ILE A 760 13.34 -40.90 12.28
N ARG A 761 13.92 -41.52 13.33
CA ARG A 761 14.16 -40.91 14.64
C ARG A 761 15.46 -40.13 14.72
N GLU A 762 16.43 -40.44 13.87
CA GLU A 762 17.71 -39.76 13.85
C GLU A 762 17.67 -38.51 12.95
N LYS A 763 18.49 -37.54 13.30
CA LYS A 763 18.77 -36.37 12.47
C LYS A 763 20.17 -36.51 11.90
N TYR A 764 20.29 -36.47 10.59
CA TYR A 764 21.60 -36.51 9.92
C TYR A 764 21.99 -35.12 9.41
N THR A 765 23.29 -34.84 9.39
CA THR A 765 23.84 -33.55 8.98
C THR A 765 25.05 -33.80 8.10
N PHE A 766 25.09 -33.18 6.92
CA PHE A 766 26.08 -33.42 5.87
C PHE A 766 26.64 -32.08 5.36
N THR A 767 27.91 -32.05 4.94
CA THR A 767 28.32 -31.12 3.88
C THR A 767 27.78 -31.62 2.53
N PRO A 768 27.68 -30.77 1.49
CA PRO A 768 27.33 -31.24 0.15
C PRO A 768 28.26 -32.36 -0.34
N LYS A 769 29.55 -32.28 -0.01
CA LYS A 769 30.56 -33.31 -0.34
C LYS A 769 30.29 -34.65 0.36
N GLU A 770 29.87 -34.65 1.62
CA GLU A 770 29.47 -35.88 2.34
C GLU A 770 28.17 -36.49 1.79
N LEU A 771 27.14 -35.68 1.49
CA LEU A 771 25.88 -36.18 0.93
C LEU A 771 26.09 -36.87 -0.42
N ILE A 772 26.95 -36.29 -1.25
CA ILE A 772 27.39 -36.86 -2.52
C ILE A 772 28.02 -38.25 -2.34
N GLU A 773 28.89 -38.42 -1.34
CA GLU A 773 29.52 -39.70 -1.05
C GLU A 773 28.50 -40.73 -0.54
N GLN A 774 27.52 -40.31 0.26
CA GLN A 774 26.38 -41.14 0.66
C GLN A 774 25.55 -41.60 -0.53
N PHE A 775 25.23 -40.72 -1.49
CA PHE A 775 24.52 -41.09 -2.71
C PHE A 775 25.35 -42.07 -3.56
N HIS A 776 26.66 -41.82 -3.74
CA HIS A 776 27.54 -42.74 -4.46
C HIS A 776 27.60 -44.14 -3.80
N GLN A 777 27.66 -44.20 -2.46
CA GLN A 777 27.64 -45.46 -1.71
C GLN A 777 26.30 -46.21 -1.88
N ALA A 778 25.17 -45.50 -1.96
CA ALA A 778 23.86 -46.06 -2.26
C ALA A 778 23.66 -46.48 -3.74
N LYS A 779 24.74 -46.58 -4.53
CA LYS A 779 24.72 -46.81 -5.99
C LYS A 779 23.85 -45.80 -6.76
N PHE A 780 23.66 -44.57 -6.27
CA PHE A 780 22.96 -43.52 -7.02
C PHE A 780 23.66 -43.15 -8.35
N ILE A 781 24.99 -43.32 -8.38
CA ILE A 781 25.88 -43.05 -9.51
C ILE A 781 26.38 -44.39 -10.08
N ASP A 782 26.49 -44.50 -11.40
CA ASP A 782 26.70 -45.77 -12.12
C ASP A 782 28.15 -46.33 -12.00
N GLN A 783 28.27 -47.66 -11.92
CA GLN A 783 29.54 -48.41 -11.88
C GLN A 783 30.16 -48.64 -13.28
N SER A 784 29.40 -48.49 -14.37
CA SER A 784 29.85 -48.81 -15.75
C SER A 784 31.03 -47.95 -16.25
N ILE A 785 31.26 -46.76 -15.66
CA ILE A 785 32.27 -45.78 -16.08
C ILE A 785 33.68 -46.11 -15.53
N ILE A 786 34.13 -47.35 -15.78
CA ILE A 786 35.45 -47.86 -15.36
C ILE A 786 36.35 -48.23 -16.56
N ASN A 787 35.79 -48.56 -17.74
CA ASN A 787 36.54 -49.19 -18.83
C ASN A 787 36.82 -48.33 -20.10
N ILE A 788 36.97 -47.00 -19.99
CA ILE A 788 37.53 -46.17 -21.08
C ILE A 788 38.82 -45.44 -20.64
N HIS A 789 39.88 -46.24 -20.60
CA HIS A 789 41.26 -45.98 -21.05
C HIS A 789 42.05 -44.69 -20.71
N LYS A 790 43.20 -44.98 -20.08
CA LYS A 790 44.52 -44.30 -20.09
C LYS A 790 44.76 -43.07 -19.17
N PRO A 791 45.88 -43.06 -18.41
CA PRO A 791 46.23 -41.98 -17.50
C PRO A 791 47.06 -40.87 -18.18
N ALA A 792 46.68 -39.62 -18.00
CA ALA A 792 47.55 -38.46 -18.24
C ALA A 792 47.20 -37.28 -17.33
N ALA A 793 48.25 -36.58 -16.86
CA ALA A 793 48.23 -35.25 -16.21
C ALA A 793 47.44 -35.06 -14.89
N LYS A 794 48.16 -35.31 -13.78
CA LYS A 794 48.23 -34.53 -12.51
C LYS A 794 46.95 -33.88 -11.93
N ASN A 795 46.59 -34.34 -10.72
CA ASN A 795 46.01 -33.57 -9.60
C ASN A 795 44.62 -32.92 -9.74
N LYS A 796 43.55 -33.71 -9.95
CA LYS A 796 42.25 -33.55 -9.26
C LYS A 796 41.70 -34.93 -8.87
N PRO A 797 41.13 -35.14 -7.66
CA PRO A 797 40.68 -36.48 -7.22
C PRO A 797 39.47 -36.97 -8.05
N ALA A 798 39.54 -38.21 -8.51
CA ALA A 798 38.62 -38.77 -9.51
C ALA A 798 37.14 -38.81 -9.08
N THR A 799 36.86 -38.94 -7.78
CA THR A 799 35.51 -38.88 -7.20
C THR A 799 34.80 -37.55 -7.48
N LYS A 800 35.51 -36.41 -7.42
CA LYS A 800 34.89 -35.10 -7.70
C LYS A 800 34.33 -35.04 -9.12
N ARG A 801 35.10 -35.46 -10.14
CA ARG A 801 34.69 -35.42 -11.56
C ARG A 801 33.42 -36.21 -11.88
N ARG A 802 33.16 -37.33 -11.20
CA ARG A 802 32.04 -38.23 -11.52
C ARG A 802 30.68 -37.68 -11.12
N VAL A 803 30.61 -37.04 -9.96
CA VAL A 803 29.36 -36.50 -9.41
C VAL A 803 28.92 -35.26 -10.17
N ILE A 804 29.89 -34.44 -10.57
CA ILE A 804 29.72 -33.30 -11.47
C ILE A 804 29.03 -33.73 -12.76
N GLN A 805 29.47 -34.85 -13.35
CA GLN A 805 28.87 -35.39 -14.58
C GLN A 805 27.41 -35.82 -14.35
N ASP A 806 27.07 -36.46 -13.24
CA ASP A 806 25.70 -36.88 -12.97
C ASP A 806 24.77 -35.72 -12.58
N ALA A 807 25.24 -34.71 -11.82
CA ALA A 807 24.49 -33.47 -11.60
C ALA A 807 24.25 -32.74 -12.93
N ALA A 808 25.27 -32.59 -13.77
CA ALA A 808 25.13 -31.99 -15.10
C ALA A 808 24.21 -32.79 -16.03
N ARG A 809 24.17 -34.13 -15.92
CA ARG A 809 23.23 -35.00 -16.65
C ARG A 809 21.79 -34.81 -16.17
N ILE A 810 21.55 -34.70 -14.85
CA ILE A 810 20.21 -34.39 -14.30
C ILE A 810 19.75 -33.03 -14.83
N ARG A 811 20.59 -31.99 -14.73
CA ARG A 811 20.27 -30.66 -15.29
C ARG A 811 20.03 -30.70 -16.80
N LYS A 812 20.82 -31.44 -17.57
CA LYS A 812 20.60 -31.63 -19.02
C LYS A 812 19.29 -32.37 -19.33
N ALA A 813 18.92 -33.38 -18.52
CA ALA A 813 17.67 -34.10 -18.64
C ALA A 813 16.46 -33.20 -18.31
N LEU A 814 16.53 -32.43 -17.22
CA LEU A 814 15.52 -31.42 -16.87
C LEU A 814 15.38 -30.37 -17.98
N SER A 815 16.50 -29.83 -18.48
CA SER A 815 16.51 -28.86 -19.58
C SER A 815 15.84 -29.40 -20.86
N LYS A 816 16.11 -30.66 -21.26
CA LYS A 816 15.40 -31.32 -22.36
C LYS A 816 13.90 -31.44 -22.11
N ILE A 817 13.50 -31.83 -20.90
CA ILE A 817 12.11 -31.96 -20.47
C ILE A 817 11.37 -30.62 -20.37
N PHE A 818 12.08 -29.50 -20.17
CA PHE A 818 11.49 -28.16 -20.13
C PHE A 818 11.47 -27.46 -21.50
N LEU A 819 12.51 -27.65 -22.33
CA LEU A 819 12.64 -26.97 -23.63
C LEU A 819 11.97 -27.72 -24.78
N ASN A 820 12.16 -29.04 -24.88
CA ASN A 820 11.75 -29.86 -26.03
C ASN A 820 10.47 -30.67 -25.71
N ARG A 821 9.63 -30.16 -24.82
CA ARG A 821 8.50 -30.94 -24.26
C ARG A 821 7.35 -31.09 -25.25
N PRO A 822 6.96 -32.32 -25.64
CA PRO A 822 5.74 -32.57 -26.40
C PRO A 822 4.49 -32.20 -25.59
N GLU A 823 3.44 -31.68 -26.25
CA GLU A 823 2.23 -31.17 -25.58
C GLU A 823 1.48 -32.21 -24.72
N TYR A 824 1.62 -33.50 -25.05
CA TYR A 824 1.00 -34.60 -24.33
C TYR A 824 1.74 -35.00 -23.04
N ILE A 825 3.02 -34.61 -22.86
CA ILE A 825 3.74 -34.78 -21.60
C ILE A 825 3.27 -33.70 -20.62
N LYS A 826 2.75 -34.11 -19.46
CA LYS A 826 2.12 -33.23 -18.47
C LYS A 826 2.57 -33.53 -17.04
N PHE A 827 3.10 -32.50 -16.38
CA PHE A 827 3.39 -32.47 -14.94
C PHE A 827 2.39 -31.57 -14.22
N SER A 828 2.14 -31.84 -12.95
CA SER A 828 1.43 -30.94 -12.04
C SER A 828 2.22 -29.65 -11.77
N ASP A 829 1.55 -28.61 -11.29
CA ASP A 829 2.24 -27.36 -10.90
C ASP A 829 3.13 -27.56 -9.66
N GLU A 830 2.78 -28.52 -8.80
CA GLU A 830 3.58 -28.94 -7.65
C GLU A 830 4.88 -29.63 -8.10
N THR A 831 4.78 -30.66 -8.96
CA THR A 831 5.95 -31.36 -9.50
C THR A 831 6.81 -30.45 -10.38
N GLY A 832 6.21 -29.58 -11.21
CA GLY A 832 6.96 -28.61 -12.01
C GLY A 832 7.85 -27.70 -11.18
N LYS A 833 7.33 -27.11 -10.10
CA LYS A 833 8.11 -26.28 -9.16
C LYS A 833 9.22 -27.05 -8.48
N PHE A 834 8.95 -28.28 -8.05
CA PHE A 834 9.97 -29.15 -7.45
C PHE A 834 11.13 -29.44 -8.41
N LEU A 835 10.83 -29.69 -9.69
CA LEU A 835 11.84 -29.89 -10.73
C LEU A 835 12.64 -28.61 -11.05
N GLU A 836 12.00 -27.43 -11.04
CA GLU A 836 12.67 -26.13 -11.16
C GLU A 836 13.58 -25.83 -9.95
N GLU A 837 13.11 -26.12 -8.72
CA GLU A 837 13.89 -25.97 -7.50
C GLU A 837 15.09 -26.93 -7.47
N LEU A 838 14.92 -28.16 -7.98
CA LEU A 838 15.99 -29.13 -8.14
C LEU A 838 17.04 -28.65 -9.16
N ASP A 839 16.66 -28.11 -10.33
CA ASP A 839 17.64 -27.55 -11.26
C ASP A 839 18.40 -26.36 -10.64
N LEU A 840 17.70 -25.47 -9.93
CA LEU A 840 18.32 -24.32 -9.27
C LEU A 840 19.29 -24.76 -8.16
N CYS A 841 18.90 -25.71 -7.32
CA CYS A 841 19.78 -26.28 -6.28
C CYS A 841 21.04 -26.90 -6.90
N LEU A 842 20.89 -27.71 -7.96
CA LEU A 842 22.01 -28.30 -8.67
C LEU A 842 22.86 -27.25 -9.40
N SER A 843 22.26 -26.15 -9.90
CA SER A 843 22.99 -25.08 -10.57
C SER A 843 23.86 -24.27 -9.62
N VAL A 844 23.37 -24.00 -8.40
CA VAL A 844 24.10 -23.26 -7.37
C VAL A 844 25.22 -24.12 -6.76
N LEU A 845 24.97 -25.40 -6.47
CA LEU A 845 25.95 -26.28 -5.83
C LEU A 845 27.05 -26.78 -6.79
N TYR A 846 26.73 -26.94 -8.09
CA TYR A 846 27.62 -27.58 -9.08
C TYR A 846 27.91 -26.75 -10.34
N GLY A 847 27.33 -25.56 -10.46
CA GLY A 847 27.80 -24.56 -11.41
C GLY A 847 29.13 -23.95 -10.99
N ASP A 848 29.69 -23.13 -11.90
CA ASP A 848 30.68 -22.10 -11.58
C ASP A 848 31.86 -22.57 -10.74
N ASP A 849 32.46 -23.69 -11.17
CA ASP A 849 33.60 -24.34 -10.53
C ASP A 849 33.42 -24.55 -9.00
N TYR A 850 32.19 -24.81 -8.57
CA TYR A 850 31.79 -25.10 -7.18
C TYR A 850 31.93 -23.91 -6.23
N GLN A 851 31.84 -22.67 -6.75
CA GLN A 851 32.05 -21.44 -5.97
C GLN A 851 31.27 -21.40 -4.65
N PHE A 852 30.04 -21.90 -4.62
CA PHE A 852 29.15 -21.86 -3.44
C PHE A 852 29.03 -23.19 -2.69
N ILE A 853 29.75 -24.26 -3.08
CA ILE A 853 29.56 -25.58 -2.45
C ILE A 853 29.88 -25.61 -0.95
N ASP A 854 30.80 -24.74 -0.51
CA ASP A 854 31.20 -24.60 0.89
C ASP A 854 30.38 -23.54 1.66
N ASP A 855 29.43 -22.87 0.98
CA ASP A 855 28.47 -21.92 1.58
C ASP A 855 27.15 -22.61 2.01
N TYR A 856 27.07 -23.95 1.93
CA TYR A 856 25.88 -24.75 2.27
C TYR A 856 26.15 -25.80 3.35
N LYS A 857 25.13 -26.02 4.20
CA LYS A 857 25.06 -27.19 5.09
C LYS A 857 23.72 -27.90 4.92
N ILE A 858 23.74 -29.23 4.92
CA ILE A 858 22.57 -30.05 4.61
C ILE A 858 22.13 -30.82 5.85
N THR A 859 20.82 -30.91 6.06
CA THR A 859 20.21 -31.73 7.13
C THR A 859 19.13 -32.63 6.56
N LEU A 860 19.12 -33.89 7.00
CA LEU A 860 17.99 -34.79 6.85
C LEU A 860 17.27 -34.90 8.19
N LYS A 861 15.99 -34.57 8.22
CA LYS A 861 15.14 -34.68 9.41
C LYS A 861 13.74 -35.18 9.06
N THR A 862 13.06 -35.75 10.03
CA THR A 862 11.64 -36.11 9.90
C THR A 862 10.76 -34.96 10.34
N ILE A 863 9.74 -34.64 9.53
CA ILE A 863 8.74 -33.61 9.80
C ILE A 863 7.33 -34.21 9.83
N PRO A 864 6.35 -33.57 10.52
CA PRO A 864 4.94 -33.87 10.31
C PRO A 864 4.57 -33.65 8.83
N PHE A 865 3.77 -34.56 8.29
CA PHE A 865 3.25 -34.48 6.93
C PHE A 865 1.86 -33.85 6.94
N GLU A 866 1.78 -32.58 6.51
CA GLU A 866 0.51 -31.93 6.20
C GLU A 866 0.21 -32.14 4.69
N PRO A 867 -0.83 -32.91 4.34
CA PRO A 867 -1.21 -33.11 2.94
C PRO A 867 -1.71 -31.79 2.32
N SER A 868 -1.34 -31.53 1.07
CA SER A 868 -1.80 -30.32 0.37
C SER A 868 -3.32 -30.34 0.19
N ALA A 869 -3.95 -29.15 0.13
CA ALA A 869 -5.40 -29.06 -0.09
C ALA A 869 -5.84 -29.74 -1.41
N ASN A 870 -5.01 -29.70 -2.45
CA ASN A 870 -5.23 -30.44 -3.70
C ASN A 870 -5.25 -31.97 -3.45
N LEU A 871 -4.33 -32.51 -2.63
CA LEU A 871 -4.28 -33.93 -2.28
C LEU A 871 -5.51 -34.34 -1.46
N ILE A 872 -5.93 -33.52 -0.49
CA ILE A 872 -7.16 -33.76 0.30
C ILE A 872 -8.37 -33.84 -0.64
N SER A 873 -8.51 -32.90 -1.59
CA SER A 873 -9.60 -32.91 -2.58
C SER A 873 -9.54 -34.12 -3.51
N GLN A 874 -8.36 -34.57 -3.95
CA GLN A 874 -8.22 -35.77 -4.78
C GLN A 874 -8.53 -37.05 -4.00
N MET A 875 -8.17 -37.11 -2.71
CA MET A 875 -8.53 -38.23 -1.83
C MET A 875 -10.04 -38.30 -1.56
N GLN A 876 -10.72 -37.14 -1.50
CA GLN A 876 -12.18 -37.05 -1.41
C GLN A 876 -12.86 -37.45 -2.73
N GLN A 877 -12.43 -36.94 -3.88
CA GLN A 877 -13.01 -37.31 -5.18
C GLN A 877 -12.85 -38.80 -5.51
N ARG A 878 -11.73 -39.42 -5.14
CA ARG A 878 -11.54 -40.88 -5.26
C ARG A 878 -12.40 -41.72 -4.30
N SER A 879 -13.13 -41.10 -3.36
CA SER A 879 -14.09 -41.79 -2.49
C SER A 879 -15.53 -41.78 -3.03
N GLU A 880 -15.84 -40.90 -3.98
CA GLU A 880 -17.17 -40.76 -4.59
C GLU A 880 -17.30 -41.52 -5.93
N SER A 881 -16.18 -41.82 -6.59
CA SER A 881 -16.16 -42.51 -7.90
C SER A 881 -16.17 -44.05 -7.83
N SER A 882 -16.73 -44.65 -6.77
CA SER A 882 -16.77 -46.11 -6.60
C SER A 882 -18.12 -46.63 -6.09
N THR A 883 -19.21 -46.11 -6.65
CA THR A 883 -20.57 -46.63 -6.49
C THR A 883 -21.30 -46.74 -7.83
N GLU A 884 -20.68 -47.40 -8.80
CA GLU A 884 -21.41 -48.09 -9.86
C GLU A 884 -21.11 -49.58 -9.71
N VAL A 885 -22.18 -50.37 -9.57
CA VAL A 885 -22.13 -51.83 -9.47
C VAL A 885 -22.49 -52.34 -10.86
N ASP A 886 -21.50 -52.88 -11.58
CA ASP A 886 -21.78 -53.62 -12.81
C ASP A 886 -22.39 -54.98 -12.47
N ASP A 887 -23.57 -55.27 -13.03
CA ASP A 887 -24.42 -56.43 -12.71
C ASP A 887 -23.84 -57.82 -13.08
N ASN A 888 -22.58 -57.90 -13.52
CA ASN A 888 -21.93 -59.13 -14.00
C ASN A 888 -20.91 -59.67 -12.99
N GLY A 889 -21.39 -60.22 -11.88
CA GLY A 889 -20.59 -60.65 -10.73
C GLY A 889 -19.42 -61.60 -11.04
N TRP A 890 -18.22 -61.03 -11.26
CA TRP A 890 -16.94 -61.73 -11.32
C TRP A 890 -15.95 -61.10 -10.33
N ILE A 891 -15.44 -61.93 -9.41
CA ILE A 891 -14.42 -61.52 -8.42
C ILE A 891 -13.05 -61.79 -9.03
N ASP A 892 -12.30 -60.73 -9.39
CA ASP A 892 -10.88 -60.89 -9.73
C ASP A 892 -9.98 -60.84 -8.48
N MET A 893 -9.21 -61.91 -8.28
CA MET A 893 -8.25 -62.06 -7.18
C MET A 893 -6.81 -61.72 -7.63
N SER A 894 -6.59 -60.48 -8.08
CA SER A 894 -5.26 -59.94 -8.41
C SER A 894 -4.75 -58.93 -7.35
N SER A 895 -5.31 -58.94 -6.14
CA SER A 895 -5.07 -57.94 -5.10
C SER A 895 -3.89 -58.24 -4.16
N GLN A 896 -2.65 -57.96 -4.62
CA GLN A 896 -1.48 -57.82 -3.72
C GLN A 896 -0.85 -56.42 -3.70
N SER A 897 -0.98 -55.62 -4.75
CA SER A 897 -0.66 -54.18 -4.73
C SER A 897 -1.80 -53.34 -4.12
N ALA A 898 -3.05 -53.71 -4.41
CA ALA A 898 -4.24 -53.02 -3.89
C ALA A 898 -4.50 -53.29 -2.38
N SER A 899 -3.97 -54.36 -1.81
CA SER A 899 -4.13 -54.68 -0.38
C SER A 899 -3.22 -53.82 0.52
N GLN A 900 -2.01 -53.49 0.08
CA GLN A 900 -1.18 -52.45 0.73
C GLN A 900 -1.87 -51.08 0.70
N PHE A 901 -2.46 -50.68 -0.44
CA PHE A 901 -3.21 -49.41 -0.55
C PHE A 901 -4.48 -49.39 0.31
N LYS A 902 -5.25 -50.50 0.38
CA LYS A 902 -6.41 -50.62 1.28
C LYS A 902 -6.01 -50.64 2.76
N GLY A 903 -4.84 -51.18 3.09
CA GLY A 903 -4.24 -51.07 4.43
C GLY A 903 -3.91 -49.62 4.80
N TYR A 904 -3.37 -48.85 3.85
CA TYR A 904 -3.08 -47.43 4.02
C TYR A 904 -4.35 -46.61 4.26
N GLN A 905 -5.41 -46.84 3.47
CA GLN A 905 -6.71 -46.16 3.63
C GLN A 905 -7.44 -46.51 4.94
N ARG A 906 -7.41 -47.78 5.40
CA ARG A 906 -8.07 -48.16 6.66
C ARG A 906 -7.38 -47.57 7.89
N ASN A 907 -6.05 -47.46 7.88
CA ASN A 907 -5.33 -46.83 8.99
C ASN A 907 -5.58 -45.31 9.05
N LEU A 908 -5.66 -44.63 7.89
CA LEU A 908 -5.89 -43.17 7.83
C LEU A 908 -7.24 -42.71 8.41
N ALA A 909 -8.27 -43.56 8.40
CA ALA A 909 -9.57 -43.25 8.99
C ALA A 909 -9.64 -43.45 10.51
N GLN A 910 -8.62 -44.05 11.14
CA GLN A 910 -8.66 -44.44 12.57
C GLN A 910 -7.40 -44.11 13.39
N THR A 911 -6.32 -43.57 12.79
CA THR A 911 -5.13 -43.15 13.55
C THR A 911 -5.07 -41.65 13.78
N THR A 912 -5.26 -41.22 15.03
CA THR A 912 -5.07 -39.84 15.53
C THR A 912 -3.58 -39.43 15.68
N TYR A 913 -2.70 -40.00 14.86
CA TYR A 913 -1.28 -39.67 14.81
C TYR A 913 -0.98 -38.86 13.55
N PRO A 914 -0.15 -37.80 13.63
CA PRO A 914 0.32 -37.13 12.43
C PRO A 914 1.11 -38.13 11.56
N LEU A 915 0.78 -38.19 10.28
CA LEU A 915 1.70 -38.75 9.28
C LEU A 915 3.04 -38.01 9.38
N HIS A 916 4.14 -38.69 9.06
CA HIS A 916 5.46 -38.08 9.04
C HIS A 916 6.13 -38.33 7.69
N THR A 917 6.98 -37.40 7.25
CA THR A 917 7.81 -37.56 6.05
C THR A 917 9.22 -37.06 6.32
N GLN A 918 10.21 -37.62 5.62
CA GLN A 918 11.59 -37.15 5.70
C GLN A 918 11.80 -35.97 4.75
N GLN A 919 12.55 -34.96 5.21
CA GLN A 919 12.87 -33.75 4.47
C GLN A 919 14.39 -33.52 4.48
N LEU A 920 14.94 -33.27 3.30
CA LEU A 920 16.30 -32.84 3.08
C LEU A 920 16.33 -31.32 2.89
N ILE A 921 17.00 -30.61 3.80
CA ILE A 921 17.10 -29.15 3.80
C ILE A 921 18.54 -28.75 3.50
N PHE A 922 18.71 -27.89 2.50
CA PHE A 922 19.96 -27.25 2.14
C PHE A 922 19.96 -25.81 2.68
N TYR A 923 20.57 -25.61 3.85
CA TYR A 923 20.70 -24.28 4.45
C TYR A 923 21.79 -23.49 3.74
N CYS A 924 21.43 -22.32 3.20
CA CYS A 924 22.38 -21.36 2.63
C CYS A 924 22.96 -20.49 3.76
N LEU A 925 24.28 -20.50 3.93
CA LEU A 925 24.98 -19.82 5.03
C LEU A 925 25.59 -18.47 4.62
N SER A 926 25.64 -18.18 3.32
CA SER A 926 26.13 -16.89 2.81
C SER A 926 25.08 -16.20 1.93
N PRO A 927 24.68 -14.95 2.24
CA PRO A 927 23.72 -14.23 1.40
C PRO A 927 24.29 -13.91 0.01
N SER A 928 25.63 -13.90 -0.15
CA SER A 928 26.31 -13.65 -1.43
C SER A 928 25.87 -14.58 -2.57
N VAL A 929 25.38 -15.77 -2.25
CA VAL A 929 24.93 -16.77 -3.24
C VAL A 929 23.82 -16.19 -4.14
N ALA A 930 22.87 -15.44 -3.58
CA ALA A 930 21.78 -14.80 -4.33
C ALA A 930 22.24 -13.66 -5.25
N PHE A 931 23.41 -13.06 -4.97
CA PHE A 931 23.95 -11.92 -5.70
C PHE A 931 24.97 -12.29 -6.78
N SER A 932 25.32 -13.58 -6.90
CA SER A 932 26.61 -13.99 -7.44
C SER A 932 26.82 -13.82 -8.95
N LYS A 933 25.77 -13.57 -9.74
CA LYS A 933 25.85 -13.41 -11.20
C LYS A 933 24.94 -12.33 -11.75
N ASP A 934 23.64 -12.60 -11.82
CA ASP A 934 22.74 -11.77 -12.63
C ASP A 934 22.52 -10.38 -12.01
N LEU A 935 22.52 -10.27 -10.68
CA LEU A 935 22.41 -8.99 -9.98
C LEU A 935 23.70 -8.15 -10.08
N GLN A 936 24.85 -8.75 -10.41
CA GLN A 936 26.09 -8.01 -10.70
C GLN A 936 26.13 -7.48 -12.14
N LEU A 937 25.21 -7.88 -13.02
CA LEU A 937 25.00 -7.27 -14.33
C LEU A 937 24.22 -5.95 -14.23
N ALA A 938 23.67 -5.61 -13.05
CA ALA A 938 23.04 -4.32 -12.81
C ALA A 938 24.08 -3.20 -12.86
N ARG A 939 23.70 -2.04 -13.43
CA ARG A 939 24.58 -0.86 -13.53
C ARG A 939 25.01 -0.36 -12.16
N SER A 940 24.10 -0.39 -11.19
CA SER A 940 24.36 0.02 -9.82
C SER A 940 23.35 -0.60 -8.85
N LEU A 941 23.85 -1.23 -7.80
CA LEU A 941 23.09 -1.63 -6.62
C LEU A 941 23.16 -0.50 -5.58
N ILE A 942 22.03 0.14 -5.28
CA ILE A 942 21.92 1.24 -4.30
C ILE A 942 21.12 0.74 -3.10
N PHE A 943 21.80 0.46 -1.99
CA PHE A 943 21.17 -0.07 -0.78
C PHE A 943 21.07 1.05 0.26
N ALA A 944 19.88 1.24 0.82
CA ALA A 944 19.59 2.28 1.80
C ALA A 944 18.75 1.75 2.97
N SER A 945 19.04 2.21 4.18
CA SER A 945 18.20 1.97 5.38
C SER A 945 18.63 2.91 6.52
N GLY A 946 17.77 3.05 7.54
CA GLY A 946 18.09 3.79 8.77
C GLY A 946 18.78 2.99 9.88
N THR A 947 19.13 1.74 9.62
CA THR A 947 19.67 0.80 10.62
C THR A 947 20.82 -0.06 10.08
N LEU A 948 21.46 0.34 8.98
CA LEU A 948 22.64 -0.34 8.43
C LEU A 948 23.90 0.07 9.19
N ALA A 949 24.17 -0.58 10.31
CA ALA A 949 25.42 -0.40 11.04
C ALA A 949 25.88 -1.73 11.68
N PRO A 950 27.17 -2.11 11.59
CA PRO A 950 28.26 -1.44 10.85
C PRO A 950 28.24 -1.74 9.34
N LEU A 951 28.49 -0.74 8.48
CA LEU A 951 28.48 -0.91 7.01
C LEU A 951 29.51 -1.91 6.48
N ALA A 952 30.71 -1.94 7.09
CA ALA A 952 31.79 -2.83 6.66
C ALA A 952 31.40 -4.31 6.77
N THR A 953 30.71 -4.69 7.86
CA THR A 953 30.25 -6.06 8.11
C THR A 953 29.21 -6.49 7.08
N TYR A 954 28.22 -5.63 6.85
CA TYR A 954 27.14 -5.87 5.91
C TYR A 954 27.65 -6.04 4.47
N SER A 955 28.60 -5.21 4.03
CA SER A 955 29.29 -5.40 2.74
C SER A 955 30.10 -6.72 2.69
N GLY A 956 30.71 -7.12 3.81
CA GLY A 956 31.46 -8.37 3.93
C GLY A 956 30.60 -9.63 3.82
N GLU A 957 29.45 -9.67 4.50
CA GLU A 957 28.48 -10.78 4.44
C GLU A 957 27.89 -10.98 3.04
N LEU A 958 27.49 -9.87 2.39
CA LEU A 958 26.97 -9.90 1.02
C LEU A 958 28.03 -10.23 -0.03
N LYS A 959 29.32 -10.05 0.28
CA LYS A 959 30.46 -10.12 -0.67
C LYS A 959 30.26 -9.25 -1.93
N VAL A 960 29.46 -8.18 -1.82
CA VAL A 960 29.20 -7.20 -2.89
C VAL A 960 30.12 -5.99 -2.69
N PRO A 961 30.86 -5.54 -3.72
CA PRO A 961 31.71 -4.36 -3.62
C PRO A 961 30.87 -3.09 -3.63
N PHE A 962 30.74 -2.43 -2.47
CA PHE A 962 30.15 -1.10 -2.35
C PHE A 962 31.25 -0.04 -2.29
N ASP A 963 31.70 0.43 -3.46
CA ASP A 963 32.72 1.47 -3.62
C ASP A 963 32.35 2.80 -2.94
N ILE A 964 31.06 3.12 -2.91
CA ILE A 964 30.54 4.39 -2.39
C ILE A 964 29.73 4.07 -1.14
N GLN A 965 30.26 4.46 0.01
CA GLN A 965 29.60 4.29 1.30
C GLN A 965 29.35 5.64 1.95
N MET A 966 28.26 5.74 2.73
CA MET A 966 27.89 6.93 3.47
C MET A 966 27.11 6.55 4.73
N GLU A 967 27.51 7.14 5.86
CA GLU A 967 26.76 7.17 7.11
C GLU A 967 26.34 8.61 7.36
N CYS A 968 25.11 8.84 7.84
CA CYS A 968 24.59 10.19 8.07
C CYS A 968 24.43 10.43 9.58
N ASN A 969 25.02 11.53 10.06
CA ASN A 969 24.76 12.01 11.42
C ASN A 969 23.25 12.19 11.68
N HIS A 970 22.84 11.93 12.93
CA HIS A 970 21.47 12.11 13.38
C HIS A 970 21.00 13.56 13.17
N VAL A 971 19.79 13.75 12.62
CA VAL A 971 19.26 15.09 12.28
C VAL A 971 18.62 15.79 13.48
N ILE A 972 18.27 15.05 14.53
CA ILE A 972 17.79 15.62 15.79
C ILE A 972 18.99 15.82 16.74
N ASP A 973 19.14 17.03 17.29
CA ASP A 973 20.11 17.37 18.32
C ASP A 973 20.05 16.36 19.49
N LEU A 974 21.21 15.87 19.95
CA LEU A 974 21.29 14.90 21.05
C LEU A 974 20.62 15.39 22.33
N ASP A 975 20.60 16.71 22.57
CA ASP A 975 19.92 17.36 23.71
C ASP A 975 18.40 17.10 23.76
N ARG A 976 17.80 16.66 22.65
CA ARG A 976 16.36 16.31 22.55
C ARG A 976 16.09 14.81 22.72
N THR A 977 17.13 14.00 22.90
CA THR A 977 17.05 12.52 22.97
C THR A 977 17.87 11.97 24.14
N PHE A 978 17.19 11.46 25.16
CA PHE A 978 17.85 10.80 26.29
C PHE A 978 17.95 9.28 26.06
N ILE A 979 19.18 8.76 26.03
CA ILE A 979 19.48 7.33 25.87
C ILE A 979 20.32 6.88 27.07
N THR A 980 19.94 5.78 27.71
CA THR A 980 20.70 5.21 28.84
C THR A 980 20.46 3.70 28.98
N ALA A 981 21.38 2.99 29.63
CA ALA A 981 21.27 1.57 29.93
C ALA A 981 21.23 1.34 31.45
N LEU A 982 20.14 0.73 31.94
CA LEU A 982 19.96 0.45 33.37
C LEU A 982 20.46 -0.95 33.72
N SER A 983 21.52 -1.02 34.52
CA SER A 983 22.17 -2.27 34.95
C SER A 983 21.66 -2.83 36.28
N HIS A 984 20.91 -2.03 37.04
CA HIS A 984 20.40 -2.36 38.39
C HIS A 984 18.94 -1.92 38.54
N GLY A 985 18.20 -2.60 39.43
CA GLY A 985 16.82 -2.29 39.76
C GLY A 985 16.66 -1.08 40.70
N ARG A 986 15.46 -0.91 41.23
CA ARG A 986 15.15 0.06 42.29
C ARG A 986 15.90 -0.28 43.58
N ASN A 987 16.14 -1.57 43.83
CA ASN A 987 17.16 -2.00 44.78
C ASN A 987 18.54 -2.08 44.08
N PRO A 988 19.53 -1.24 44.47
CA PRO A 988 20.84 -1.22 43.80
C PRO A 988 21.65 -2.51 43.96
N ASN A 989 21.29 -3.39 44.90
CA ASN A 989 21.91 -4.71 45.05
C ASN A 989 21.42 -5.74 44.02
N ILE A 990 20.36 -5.43 43.25
CA ILE A 990 19.76 -6.33 42.28
C ILE A 990 20.17 -5.90 40.86
N LYS A 991 21.00 -6.73 40.22
CA LYS A 991 21.42 -6.54 38.82
C LYS A 991 20.33 -7.02 37.88
N LEU A 992 19.96 -6.19 36.91
CA LEU A 992 19.01 -6.55 35.86
C LEU A 992 19.73 -7.41 34.81
N ARG A 993 19.34 -8.69 34.67
CA ARG A 993 20.01 -9.65 33.77
C ARG A 993 19.02 -10.52 32.99
N ALA A 994 18.38 -9.92 31.97
CA ALA A 994 17.47 -10.59 31.05
C ALA A 994 18.21 -11.36 29.94
N THR A 995 18.95 -12.42 30.32
CA THR A 995 19.60 -13.37 29.38
C THR A 995 18.82 -14.69 29.33
N TYR A 996 18.95 -15.46 28.23
CA TYR A 996 18.29 -16.77 28.06
C TYR A 996 18.50 -17.71 29.25
N GLN A 997 19.75 -17.85 29.70
CA GLN A 997 20.15 -18.69 30.85
C GLN A 997 19.47 -18.32 32.18
N ASN A 998 19.04 -17.06 32.34
CA ASN A 998 18.34 -16.57 33.53
C ASN A 998 16.82 -16.45 33.30
N THR A 999 16.36 -16.73 32.07
CA THR A 999 14.98 -16.54 31.63
C THR A 999 14.20 -17.85 31.71
N ASP A 1000 14.76 -18.93 31.16
CA ASP A 1000 14.09 -20.20 30.92
C ASP A 1000 14.17 -21.22 32.07
N LYS A 1001 14.93 -20.95 33.13
CA LYS A 1001 14.98 -21.80 34.35
C LYS A 1001 13.69 -21.77 35.20
N LEU A 1002 12.58 -21.26 34.66
CA LEU A 1002 11.34 -21.01 35.41
C LEU A 1002 10.25 -22.07 35.19
N GLU A 1003 10.61 -23.25 34.70
CA GLU A 1003 9.71 -24.40 34.54
C GLU A 1003 10.21 -25.61 35.33
N PHE A 1004 9.88 -25.69 36.64
CA PHE A 1004 9.18 -26.85 37.20
C PHE A 1004 8.68 -26.61 38.65
N GLN A 1005 7.53 -27.24 38.95
CA GLN A 1005 6.93 -27.52 40.27
C GLN A 1005 6.70 -26.39 41.29
N VAL A 1006 5.40 -26.08 41.48
CA VAL A 1006 4.85 -25.71 42.79
C VAL A 1006 4.92 -26.95 43.69
N GLY A 1007 5.74 -26.92 44.74
CA GLY A 1007 5.86 -28.00 45.72
C GLY A 1007 6.91 -27.68 46.80
N LEU A 1008 6.51 -27.81 48.07
CA LEU A 1008 7.29 -27.54 49.30
C LEU A 1008 8.83 -27.72 49.21
N PHE A 1009 9.59 -26.63 49.09
CA PHE A 1009 10.62 -26.22 50.08
C PHE A 1009 11.31 -24.90 49.68
N ALA A 1010 11.05 -23.82 50.42
CA ALA A 1010 11.73 -22.54 50.23
C ALA A 1010 13.01 -22.46 51.08
N PHE A 1011 14.11 -23.11 50.65
CA PHE A 1011 15.39 -23.00 51.37
C PHE A 1011 16.62 -23.16 50.43
N CYS A 1012 17.16 -22.02 49.97
CA CYS A 1012 18.55 -21.74 49.51
C CYS A 1012 18.70 -20.81 48.27
N CYS A 1013 18.57 -19.51 48.52
CA CYS A 1013 19.42 -18.40 48.03
C CYS A 1013 19.74 -18.13 46.53
N SER A 1014 19.37 -18.95 45.54
CA SER A 1014 19.51 -18.55 44.12
C SER A 1014 18.19 -18.07 43.50
N LEU A 1015 17.12 -18.87 43.63
CA LEU A 1015 15.81 -18.61 43.01
C LEU A 1015 15.20 -17.25 43.43
N ILE A 1016 15.43 -16.83 44.67
CA ILE A 1016 14.92 -15.56 45.22
C ILE A 1016 15.48 -14.35 44.45
N LYS A 1017 16.76 -14.37 44.03
CA LYS A 1017 17.36 -13.25 43.29
C LYS A 1017 16.78 -13.09 41.87
N GLU A 1018 16.46 -14.21 41.22
CA GLU A 1018 15.89 -14.23 39.87
C GLU A 1018 14.41 -13.82 39.88
N ILE A 1019 13.64 -14.28 40.87
CA ILE A 1019 12.26 -13.87 41.11
C ILE A 1019 12.19 -12.36 41.39
N LEU A 1020 13.05 -11.85 42.28
CA LEU A 1020 13.14 -10.43 42.56
C LEU A 1020 13.54 -9.62 41.32
N SER A 1021 14.48 -10.10 40.48
CA SER A 1021 14.89 -9.36 39.28
C SER A 1021 13.76 -9.14 38.27
N LYS A 1022 12.81 -10.08 38.13
CA LYS A 1022 11.65 -9.94 37.21
C LYS A 1022 10.60 -8.95 37.73
N ASP A 1023 10.41 -8.89 39.05
CA ASP A 1023 9.54 -7.90 39.67
C ASP A 1023 10.20 -6.50 39.69
N GLU A 1024 11.51 -6.42 39.96
CA GLU A 1024 12.30 -5.18 39.88
C GLU A 1024 12.29 -4.54 38.48
N CYS A 1025 12.37 -5.34 37.40
CA CYS A 1025 12.16 -4.83 36.04
C CYS A 1025 10.79 -4.15 35.89
N GLY A 1026 9.74 -4.76 36.44
CA GLY A 1026 8.39 -4.19 36.41
C GLY A 1026 8.23 -2.96 37.32
N LEU A 1027 8.97 -2.88 38.43
CA LEU A 1027 9.03 -1.70 39.31
C LEU A 1027 9.73 -0.53 38.62
N VAL A 1028 10.83 -0.78 37.89
CA VAL A 1028 11.48 0.25 37.05
C VAL A 1028 10.52 0.74 35.97
N ILE A 1029 9.80 -0.16 35.30
CA ILE A 1029 8.76 0.23 34.32
C ILE A 1029 7.64 1.03 34.99
N LEU A 1030 7.21 0.67 36.20
CA LEU A 1030 6.23 1.44 36.96
C LEU A 1030 6.74 2.86 37.26
N ASP A 1031 7.99 3.00 37.70
CA ASP A 1031 8.62 4.31 37.95
C ASP A 1031 8.74 5.16 36.67
N VAL A 1032 8.95 4.54 35.49
CA VAL A 1032 8.88 5.24 34.19
C VAL A 1032 7.44 5.62 33.84
N CYS A 1033 6.48 4.71 33.98
CA CYS A 1033 5.06 4.95 33.68
C CYS A 1033 4.43 6.05 34.55
N GLN A 1034 4.94 6.27 35.76
CA GLN A 1034 4.55 7.38 36.64
C GLN A 1034 5.04 8.75 36.16
N ARG A 1035 6.14 8.81 35.38
CA ARG A 1035 6.84 10.06 35.01
C ARG A 1035 6.69 10.43 33.54
N VAL A 1036 6.56 9.45 32.66
CA VAL A 1036 6.41 9.66 31.22
C VAL A 1036 4.93 9.87 30.86
N PRO A 1037 4.54 11.01 30.26
CA PRO A 1037 3.17 11.24 29.83
C PRO A 1037 2.83 10.41 28.58
N PHE A 1038 1.53 10.18 28.34
CA PHE A 1038 1.02 9.45 27.17
C PHE A 1038 1.62 8.03 27.03
N GLY A 1039 2.02 7.62 25.83
CA GLY A 1039 2.42 6.25 25.51
C GLY A 1039 3.83 5.89 25.95
N VAL A 1040 3.97 4.70 26.56
CA VAL A 1040 5.24 4.01 26.80
C VAL A 1040 5.22 2.69 26.04
N LEU A 1041 6.30 2.41 25.31
CA LEU A 1041 6.50 1.17 24.56
C LEU A 1041 7.58 0.34 25.27
N CYS A 1042 7.30 -0.93 25.57
CA CYS A 1042 8.24 -1.83 26.24
C CYS A 1042 8.42 -3.10 25.43
N PHE A 1043 9.56 -3.20 24.74
CA PHE A 1043 9.95 -4.37 23.97
C PHE A 1043 10.56 -5.48 24.85
N VAL A 1044 10.19 -6.73 24.55
CA VAL A 1044 10.72 -7.95 25.17
C VAL A 1044 11.22 -8.93 24.10
N PRO A 1045 12.15 -9.87 24.40
CA PRO A 1045 12.86 -10.61 23.36
C PRO A 1045 12.04 -11.72 22.70
N SER A 1046 10.94 -12.19 23.31
CA SER A 1046 10.09 -13.24 22.73
C SER A 1046 8.67 -13.24 23.32
N TYR A 1047 7.71 -13.82 22.59
CA TYR A 1047 6.35 -14.08 23.12
C TYR A 1047 6.35 -15.00 24.34
N ARG A 1048 7.33 -15.92 24.48
CA ARG A 1048 7.47 -16.76 25.67
C ARG A 1048 7.84 -15.91 26.89
N PHE A 1049 8.79 -14.98 26.74
CA PHE A 1049 9.13 -14.02 27.80
C PHE A 1049 7.93 -13.13 28.16
N LEU A 1050 7.22 -12.62 27.14
CA LEU A 1050 6.01 -11.80 27.32
C LEU A 1050 4.99 -12.51 28.23
N ASN A 1051 4.64 -13.76 27.92
CA ASN A 1051 3.71 -14.54 28.73
C ASN A 1051 4.21 -14.77 30.16
N VAL A 1052 5.51 -15.03 30.34
CA VAL A 1052 6.11 -15.21 31.67
C VAL A 1052 6.04 -13.94 32.52
N ILE A 1053 6.34 -12.76 31.96
CA ILE A 1053 6.24 -11.50 32.72
C ILE A 1053 4.78 -11.10 33.00
N ILE A 1054 3.87 -11.30 32.05
CA ILE A 1054 2.43 -11.01 32.22
C ILE A 1054 1.89 -11.85 33.37
N ASN A 1055 2.09 -13.17 33.35
CA ASN A 1055 1.64 -14.08 34.40
C ASN A 1055 2.25 -13.68 35.76
N ARG A 1056 3.56 -13.39 35.81
CA ARG A 1056 4.24 -12.99 37.05
C ARG A 1056 3.66 -11.69 37.63
N TRP A 1057 3.46 -10.67 36.80
CA TRP A 1057 2.96 -9.37 37.24
C TRP A 1057 1.47 -9.40 37.64
N MET A 1058 0.68 -10.28 37.04
CA MET A 1058 -0.68 -10.57 37.51
C MET A 1058 -0.69 -11.21 38.90
N THR A 1059 0.18 -12.21 39.15
CA THR A 1059 0.29 -12.88 40.45
C THR A 1059 0.86 -11.98 41.55
N SER A 1060 1.82 -11.10 41.24
CA SER A 1060 2.46 -10.21 42.23
C SER A 1060 1.67 -8.93 42.53
N GLY A 1061 0.54 -8.69 41.85
CA GLY A 1061 -0.25 -7.46 41.99
C GLY A 1061 0.35 -6.24 41.25
N LEU A 1062 1.46 -6.43 40.52
CA LEU A 1062 2.17 -5.36 39.81
C LEU A 1062 1.44 -4.92 38.54
N TRP A 1063 0.72 -5.83 37.89
CA TRP A 1063 -0.13 -5.53 36.72
C TRP A 1063 -1.20 -4.49 37.05
N GLN A 1064 -1.86 -4.64 38.20
CA GLN A 1064 -2.89 -3.72 38.70
C GLN A 1064 -2.29 -2.34 38.95
N LYS A 1065 -1.13 -2.27 39.62
CA LYS A 1065 -0.39 -1.01 39.85
C LYS A 1065 0.03 -0.32 38.55
N LEU A 1066 0.51 -1.07 37.56
CA LEU A 1066 0.79 -0.50 36.23
C LEU A 1066 -0.49 0.07 35.60
N ASN A 1067 -1.60 -0.67 35.67
CA ASN A 1067 -2.89 -0.28 35.12
C ASN A 1067 -3.58 0.89 35.85
N GLU A 1068 -3.17 1.20 37.08
CA GLU A 1068 -3.57 2.43 37.79
C GLU A 1068 -2.98 3.69 37.14
N TYR A 1069 -1.75 3.62 36.62
CA TYR A 1069 -1.04 4.76 36.01
C TYR A 1069 -1.15 4.81 34.48
N LYS A 1070 -1.15 3.67 33.78
CA LYS A 1070 -1.31 3.57 32.31
C LYS A 1070 -2.12 2.35 31.92
N SER A 1071 -3.02 2.48 30.95
CA SER A 1071 -3.74 1.32 30.40
C SER A 1071 -2.75 0.32 29.80
N VAL A 1072 -2.66 -0.89 30.34
CA VAL A 1072 -1.66 -1.88 29.91
C VAL A 1072 -2.21 -2.74 28.76
N PHE A 1073 -1.45 -2.79 27.68
CA PHE A 1073 -1.70 -3.55 26.47
C PHE A 1073 -0.52 -4.49 26.20
N PHE A 1074 -0.74 -5.57 25.47
CA PHE A 1074 0.31 -6.50 25.07
C PHE A 1074 0.12 -7.00 23.64
N GLU A 1075 1.21 -7.40 22.99
CA GLU A 1075 1.19 -7.84 21.60
C GLU A 1075 0.54 -9.22 21.42
N GLU A 1076 -0.53 -9.24 20.62
CA GLU A 1076 -1.26 -10.43 20.20
C GLU A 1076 -0.63 -11.06 18.95
N LYS A 1077 -0.47 -12.41 18.94
CA LYS A 1077 0.06 -13.13 17.76
C LYS A 1077 -0.86 -13.02 16.53
N ASN A 1078 -2.17 -12.98 16.76
CA ASN A 1078 -3.18 -12.89 15.71
C ASN A 1078 -3.27 -11.45 15.15
N SER A 1079 -3.16 -11.32 13.83
CA SER A 1079 -3.15 -10.01 13.13
C SER A 1079 -4.41 -9.16 13.39
N ALA A 1080 -5.59 -9.77 13.47
CA ALA A 1080 -6.83 -9.04 13.70
C ALA A 1080 -6.92 -8.51 15.14
N ASN A 1081 -6.56 -9.34 16.13
CA ASN A 1081 -6.47 -8.92 17.53
C ASN A 1081 -5.43 -7.81 17.70
N PHE A 1082 -4.27 -7.96 17.04
CA PHE A 1082 -3.17 -7.00 17.11
C PHE A 1082 -3.57 -5.60 16.62
N GLN A 1083 -4.28 -5.49 15.49
CA GLN A 1083 -4.79 -4.19 15.01
C GLN A 1083 -5.78 -3.54 16.00
N ASN A 1084 -6.62 -4.34 16.66
CA ASN A 1084 -7.53 -3.88 17.72
C ASN A 1084 -6.74 -3.35 18.94
N THR A 1085 -5.70 -4.07 19.37
CA THR A 1085 -4.79 -3.63 20.45
C THR A 1085 -4.10 -2.30 20.13
N ILE A 1086 -3.53 -2.15 18.92
CA ILE A 1086 -2.87 -0.91 18.50
C ILE A 1086 -3.87 0.26 18.43
N THR A 1087 -5.09 0.02 17.97
CA THR A 1087 -6.16 1.03 17.95
C THR A 1087 -6.47 1.52 19.37
N ARG A 1088 -6.73 0.59 20.32
CA ARG A 1088 -7.00 0.94 21.72
C ARG A 1088 -5.83 1.63 22.42
N PHE A 1089 -4.60 1.26 22.08
CA PHE A 1089 -3.40 1.92 22.60
C PHE A 1089 -3.31 3.39 22.13
N ARG A 1090 -3.56 3.64 20.84
CA ARG A 1090 -3.64 4.99 20.27
C ARG A 1090 -4.80 5.82 20.88
N GLU A 1091 -5.96 5.21 21.10
CA GLU A 1091 -7.07 5.83 21.83
C GLU A 1091 -6.68 6.22 23.27
N ALA A 1092 -6.02 5.32 24.02
CA ALA A 1092 -5.57 5.58 25.39
C ALA A 1092 -4.51 6.71 25.47
N ASN A 1093 -3.75 6.94 24.40
CA ASN A 1093 -2.78 8.02 24.25
C ASN A 1093 -3.39 9.34 23.72
N GLY A 1094 -4.71 9.36 23.44
CA GLY A 1094 -5.41 10.54 22.94
C GLY A 1094 -5.09 10.91 21.48
N THR A 1095 -4.48 10.00 20.71
CA THR A 1095 -4.05 10.28 19.32
C THR A 1095 -5.09 9.90 18.27
N LEU A 1096 -6.08 9.06 18.62
CA LEU A 1096 -7.29 8.84 17.83
C LEU A 1096 -8.43 9.72 18.37
N LYS A 1097 -9.07 10.49 17.48
CA LYS A 1097 -10.35 11.15 17.80
C LYS A 1097 -11.37 10.05 18.14
N ILE A 1098 -12.18 10.28 19.19
CA ILE A 1098 -13.30 9.39 19.53
C ILE A 1098 -14.31 9.42 18.39
N VAL A 1099 -14.20 8.48 17.46
CA VAL A 1099 -15.28 8.15 16.53
C VAL A 1099 -16.37 7.50 17.38
N LYS A 1100 -17.49 8.20 17.57
CA LYS A 1100 -18.67 7.60 18.22
C LYS A 1100 -19.02 6.33 17.41
N PRO A 1101 -19.06 5.15 18.02
CA PRO A 1101 -19.32 3.92 17.26
C PRO A 1101 -20.70 4.01 16.62
N ILE A 1102 -20.75 3.76 15.31
CA ILE A 1102 -21.99 3.61 14.56
C ILE A 1102 -22.82 2.50 15.22
N SER A 1103 -24.08 2.81 15.48
CA SER A 1103 -24.90 2.02 16.39
C SER A 1103 -25.46 0.77 15.74
N THR A 1104 -24.87 -0.39 16.06
CA THR A 1104 -25.60 -1.67 16.00
C THR A 1104 -25.25 -2.57 17.19
N THR A 1105 -26.31 -3.04 17.86
CA THR A 1105 -26.37 -4.24 18.71
C THR A 1105 -25.98 -4.10 20.20
N THR A 1106 -26.82 -4.72 21.05
CA THR A 1106 -26.67 -5.02 22.49
C THR A 1106 -26.90 -3.89 23.52
N LYS A 1107 -28.18 -3.62 23.80
CA LYS A 1107 -28.66 -2.83 24.97
C LYS A 1107 -28.22 -3.37 26.36
N ARG A 1108 -27.62 -4.56 26.44
CA ARG A 1108 -27.44 -5.33 27.70
C ARG A 1108 -26.18 -5.00 28.53
N VAL A 1109 -25.24 -4.22 27.99
CA VAL A 1109 -23.99 -3.85 28.70
C VAL A 1109 -24.09 -2.50 29.43
N LYS A 1110 -24.91 -1.56 28.93
CA LYS A 1110 -25.09 -0.22 29.53
C LYS A 1110 -25.73 -0.25 30.93
N GLU A 1111 -26.42 -1.32 31.28
CA GLU A 1111 -27.16 -1.42 32.55
C GLU A 1111 -26.28 -1.87 33.73
N MET A 1112 -25.16 -2.55 33.47
CA MET A 1112 -24.20 -2.96 34.51
C MET A 1112 -23.29 -1.81 34.97
N PHE A 1113 -22.99 -0.83 34.11
CA PHE A 1113 -22.07 0.27 34.43
C PHE A 1113 -22.71 1.48 35.13
N LYS A 1114 -24.04 1.53 35.27
CA LYS A 1114 -24.76 2.69 35.85
C LYS A 1114 -24.82 2.75 37.38
N ARG A 1115 -24.18 1.83 38.12
CA ARG A 1115 -24.37 1.66 39.58
C ARG A 1115 -23.20 2.05 40.50
N LYS A 1116 -22.07 2.56 39.98
CA LYS A 1116 -21.03 3.17 40.82
C LYS A 1116 -20.48 4.46 40.18
N ILE A 1117 -20.88 5.57 40.79
CA ILE A 1117 -20.20 6.88 41.00
C ILE A 1117 -21.31 7.91 41.17
N LYS A 1118 -21.57 8.25 42.43
CA LYS A 1118 -22.45 9.36 42.84
C LYS A 1118 -21.89 9.96 44.13
N SER A 1119 -20.81 10.73 44.02
CA SER A 1119 -20.41 11.73 45.02
C SER A 1119 -19.24 12.60 44.54
N ASN A 1120 -19.30 13.86 44.96
CA ASN A 1120 -18.23 14.85 45.06
C ASN A 1120 -17.68 15.44 43.75
N GLU A 1121 -18.37 16.49 43.32
CA GLU A 1121 -17.74 17.63 42.67
C GLU A 1121 -16.75 18.33 43.63
N THR A 1122 -15.59 18.74 43.13
CA THR A 1122 -14.98 20.03 43.48
C THR A 1122 -14.12 20.49 42.30
N SER A 1123 -14.09 21.80 42.09
CA SER A 1123 -13.66 22.45 40.86
C SER A 1123 -12.15 22.68 40.75
N THR A 1124 -11.54 22.23 39.66
CA THR A 1124 -10.37 22.90 39.06
C THR A 1124 -10.45 22.87 37.54
N THR A 1125 -10.02 23.97 36.92
CA THR A 1125 -9.95 24.17 35.46
C THR A 1125 -9.03 23.16 34.79
N ASN A 1126 -9.55 22.35 33.85
CA ASN A 1126 -8.70 21.57 32.96
C ASN A 1126 -9.33 21.38 31.57
N SER A 1127 -8.48 21.51 30.55
CA SER A 1127 -8.83 21.25 29.15
C SER A 1127 -9.26 19.78 28.96
N PRO A 1128 -10.28 19.50 28.11
CA PRO A 1128 -10.81 18.13 27.94
C PRO A 1128 -9.81 17.13 27.31
N TYR A 1129 -8.64 17.59 26.89
CA TYR A 1129 -7.59 16.75 26.28
C TYR A 1129 -6.61 16.10 27.27
N PHE A 1130 -6.64 16.46 28.57
CA PHE A 1130 -5.63 16.04 29.55
C PHE A 1130 -6.01 14.86 30.46
N ASN A 1131 -7.20 14.27 30.30
CA ASN A 1131 -7.72 13.27 31.25
C ASN A 1131 -7.46 11.79 30.86
N SER A 1132 -6.63 11.52 29.85
CA SER A 1132 -6.21 10.15 29.50
C SER A 1132 -4.93 9.75 30.23
N LYS A 1133 -4.94 8.59 30.89
CA LYS A 1133 -3.78 8.04 31.62
C LYS A 1133 -2.58 7.67 30.71
N GLY A 1134 -2.79 7.59 29.40
CA GLY A 1134 -1.83 7.01 28.47
C GLY A 1134 -1.82 5.48 28.53
N GLY A 1135 -1.17 4.86 27.54
CA GLY A 1135 -1.00 3.42 27.43
C GLY A 1135 0.42 2.96 27.71
N LEU A 1136 0.55 1.74 28.22
CA LEU A 1136 1.79 0.95 28.21
C LEU A 1136 1.59 -0.20 27.22
N LEU A 1137 2.38 -0.30 26.16
CA LEU A 1137 2.35 -1.43 25.23
C LEU A 1137 3.54 -2.36 25.46
N LEU A 1138 3.27 -3.59 25.89
CA LEU A 1138 4.26 -4.67 25.96
C LEU A 1138 4.37 -5.35 24.58
N ALA A 1139 5.42 -5.04 23.86
CA ALA A 1139 5.67 -5.45 22.47
C ALA A 1139 6.79 -6.51 22.38
N VAL A 1140 6.85 -7.29 21.31
CA VAL A 1140 7.92 -8.27 21.09
C VAL A 1140 8.92 -7.76 20.06
N CYS A 1141 10.21 -7.86 20.35
CA CYS A 1141 11.29 -7.62 19.38
C CYS A 1141 11.17 -8.58 18.20
N ARG A 1142 11.27 -8.09 16.96
CA ARG A 1142 10.96 -8.86 15.73
C ARG A 1142 9.49 -9.35 15.68
N GLY A 1143 8.62 -8.79 16.53
CA GLY A 1143 7.17 -8.94 16.49
C GLY A 1143 6.51 -7.90 15.58
N ARG A 1144 5.19 -7.98 15.45
CA ARG A 1144 4.39 -7.10 14.59
C ARG A 1144 4.42 -5.63 15.02
N ALA A 1145 4.71 -5.35 16.29
CA ALA A 1145 4.85 -3.97 16.78
C ALA A 1145 6.22 -3.34 16.45
N SER A 1146 7.26 -4.14 16.21
CA SER A 1146 8.55 -3.63 15.71
C SER A 1146 8.62 -3.51 14.19
N GLU A 1147 7.64 -4.01 13.44
CA GLU A 1147 7.66 -4.05 11.98
C GLU A 1147 6.51 -3.23 11.37
N GLY A 1148 6.82 -2.12 10.72
CA GLY A 1148 5.87 -1.37 9.89
C GLY A 1148 4.76 -0.62 10.63
N ILE A 1149 4.93 -0.33 11.93
CA ILE A 1149 4.05 0.56 12.70
C ILE A 1149 4.84 1.74 13.23
N ASP A 1150 4.47 2.95 12.79
CA ASP A 1150 4.99 4.19 13.34
C ASP A 1150 4.26 4.59 14.64
N PHE A 1151 5.06 5.00 15.62
CA PHE A 1151 4.61 5.54 16.90
C PHE A 1151 5.00 7.03 17.02
N SER A 1152 4.29 7.90 16.33
CA SER A 1152 4.55 9.35 16.39
C SER A 1152 4.09 9.99 17.70
N ASP A 1153 4.75 11.09 18.08
CA ASP A 1153 4.28 12.05 19.09
C ASP A 1153 3.93 11.44 20.45
N ASN A 1154 2.65 11.45 20.82
CA ASN A 1154 2.15 10.93 22.09
C ASN A 1154 2.05 9.40 22.12
N ASN A 1155 2.23 8.70 20.99
CA ASN A 1155 2.11 7.24 20.94
C ASN A 1155 3.28 6.51 21.60
N ALA A 1156 4.49 7.09 21.59
CA ALA A 1156 5.65 6.55 22.30
C ALA A 1156 6.57 7.69 22.75
N ARG A 1157 6.34 8.23 23.96
CA ARG A 1157 7.21 9.22 24.60
C ARG A 1157 8.44 8.59 25.27
N CYS A 1158 8.41 7.29 25.51
CA CYS A 1158 9.55 6.50 25.96
C CYS A 1158 9.47 5.10 25.34
N VAL A 1159 10.62 4.58 24.90
CA VAL A 1159 10.81 3.20 24.47
C VAL A 1159 11.77 2.52 25.44
N ILE A 1160 11.38 1.37 25.96
CA ILE A 1160 12.15 0.51 26.87
C ILE A 1160 12.40 -0.80 26.14
N THR A 1161 13.62 -1.33 26.22
CA THR A 1161 13.93 -2.68 25.72
C THR A 1161 14.44 -3.53 26.89
N LEU A 1162 13.69 -4.56 27.25
CA LEU A 1162 14.05 -5.51 28.31
C LEU A 1162 14.88 -6.65 27.73
N GLY A 1163 16.20 -6.63 27.93
CA GLY A 1163 17.11 -7.64 27.40
C GLY A 1163 17.44 -7.43 25.91
N ILE A 1164 18.10 -8.42 25.31
CA ILE A 1164 18.57 -8.37 23.92
C ILE A 1164 17.90 -9.51 23.14
N PRO A 1165 17.32 -9.26 21.95
CA PRO A 1165 16.62 -10.27 21.16
C PRO A 1165 17.59 -11.13 20.35
N TYR A 1166 18.36 -11.97 21.06
CA TYR A 1166 19.23 -12.95 20.44
C TYR A 1166 18.41 -14.04 19.71
N PRO A 1167 18.88 -14.53 18.54
CA PRO A 1167 18.33 -15.72 17.93
C PRO A 1167 18.56 -16.94 18.84
N ASN A 1168 17.76 -18.00 18.69
CA ASN A 1168 17.92 -19.19 19.52
C ASN A 1168 19.24 -19.90 19.17
N VAL A 1169 20.16 -20.00 20.12
CA VAL A 1169 21.45 -20.68 19.93
C VAL A 1169 21.31 -22.19 19.75
N GLN A 1170 20.17 -22.76 20.15
CA GLN A 1170 19.82 -24.17 19.88
C GLN A 1170 19.23 -24.38 18.48
N ASP A 1171 18.94 -23.31 17.74
CA ASP A 1171 18.52 -23.42 16.34
C ASP A 1171 19.70 -23.91 15.47
N GLU A 1172 19.38 -24.84 14.58
CA GLU A 1172 20.34 -25.54 13.73
C GLU A 1172 20.97 -24.59 12.73
N GLU A 1173 20.18 -23.70 12.14
CA GLU A 1173 20.64 -22.75 11.13
C GLU A 1173 21.56 -21.72 11.78
N VAL A 1174 21.20 -21.24 12.98
CA VAL A 1174 22.02 -20.34 13.80
C VAL A 1174 23.36 -21.01 14.14
N CYS A 1175 23.34 -22.28 14.57
CA CYS A 1175 24.56 -23.04 14.87
C CYS A 1175 25.45 -23.20 13.62
N PHE A 1176 24.87 -23.56 12.47
CA PHE A 1176 25.62 -23.70 11.22
C PHE A 1176 26.19 -22.36 10.74
N LYS A 1177 25.41 -21.28 10.78
CA LYS A 1177 25.85 -19.93 10.39
C LYS A 1177 26.96 -19.40 11.30
N ARG A 1178 26.87 -19.59 12.62
CA ARG A 1178 27.94 -19.22 13.57
C ARG A 1178 29.25 -19.96 13.28
N ASN A 1179 29.18 -21.27 13.00
CA ASN A 1179 30.36 -22.05 12.64
C ASN A 1179 30.96 -21.64 11.29
N TYR A 1180 30.12 -21.41 10.28
CA TYR A 1180 30.55 -20.87 8.99
C TYR A 1180 31.22 -19.50 9.14
N ASN A 1181 30.66 -18.59 9.93
CA ASN A 1181 31.25 -17.28 10.21
C ASN A 1181 32.59 -17.36 10.96
N ASN A 1182 32.76 -18.32 11.88
CA ASN A 1182 34.06 -18.61 12.51
C ASN A 1182 35.14 -19.05 11.50
N GLU A 1183 34.75 -19.71 10.40
CA GLU A 1183 35.66 -20.10 9.32
C GLU A 1183 35.91 -18.96 8.32
N GLN A 1184 34.86 -18.21 7.94
CA GLN A 1184 34.99 -17.11 6.98
C GLN A 1184 35.69 -15.88 7.53
N ASN A 1185 35.48 -15.52 8.81
CA ASN A 1185 36.16 -14.37 9.45
C ASN A 1185 37.70 -14.50 9.36
N ARG A 1186 38.24 -15.73 9.38
CA ARG A 1186 39.67 -16.02 9.19
C ARG A 1186 40.19 -15.72 7.78
N ARG A 1187 39.29 -15.63 6.79
CA ARG A 1187 39.59 -15.35 5.37
C ARG A 1187 39.21 -13.93 4.97
N ILE A 1188 38.11 -13.42 5.51
CA ILE A 1188 37.48 -12.13 5.21
C ILE A 1188 37.23 -11.42 6.55
N PRO A 1189 38.16 -10.57 7.03
CA PRO A 1189 38.05 -9.93 8.35
C PRO A 1189 36.81 -9.06 8.54
N GLN A 1190 36.16 -8.62 7.46
CA GLN A 1190 34.91 -7.88 7.48
C GLN A 1190 33.72 -8.73 7.95
N ILE A 1191 33.74 -10.05 7.73
CA ILE A 1191 32.68 -10.95 8.23
C ILE A 1191 32.90 -11.15 9.73
N MET A 1192 31.88 -10.89 10.56
CA MET A 1192 31.98 -11.13 12.01
C MET A 1192 32.20 -12.61 12.31
N ASN A 1193 32.98 -12.92 13.36
CA ASN A 1193 33.02 -14.28 13.88
C ASN A 1193 31.66 -14.68 14.47
N GLY A 1194 31.41 -15.98 14.65
CA GLY A 1194 30.15 -16.51 15.16
C GLY A 1194 29.90 -16.29 16.65
N SER A 1195 30.68 -15.49 17.37
CA SER A 1195 30.33 -14.99 18.72
C SER A 1195 29.89 -13.53 18.72
N ASP A 1196 30.37 -12.74 17.76
CA ASP A 1196 29.97 -11.35 17.55
C ASP A 1196 28.74 -11.23 16.64
N TRP A 1197 28.53 -12.23 15.77
CA TRP A 1197 27.26 -12.52 15.06
C TRP A 1197 26.31 -13.38 15.92
#